data_AF-A0A444Y6Q7-F1
#
_entry.id   AF-A0A444Y6Q7-F1
#
_cell.length_a   1.000
_cell.length_b   1.000
_cell.length_c   1.000
_cell.angle_alpha   90.00
_cell.angle_beta   90.00
_cell.angle_gamma   90.00
#
_symmetry.space_group_name_H-M   'P 1'
#
loop_
_entity.id
_entity.type
_entity.pdbx_description
1 polymer ?
#
loop_
_entity_poly.entity_id
_entity_poly.type
_entity_poly.pdbx_seq_one_letter_code
_entity_poly.pdbx_strand_id
1 'polypeptide(L)'
;MASELISLPYALSTTQTVVVVKHRNHFGRKTVTHATAKIHVICGSIKKEDAQLIGRRSANYQPNLWTYEFLHQSHHNHHVVDRVEERARKLEEKVLYMMMNSSDMEPLNLLELIDDLHRLGLSYKFQNHINSALSRIHSSQYMHLHTHKTLHATALLFRILRQHAFHVSQDVFESFTDDEKNFKPEIGNDVQGMLSLYEASHLSFEGENLCEKAKTFSATNLMNIISKDETENKVKESTRSVLEGLPYHHSPYRVEARRYIDTYNKKEPHNQLLLELAKLDFNMVQSLYQQELQQMTRWWRDMGLASKLSFARDRLTESFFWSLGIVSHPNFSNCRKELTKVAALITVLDDVYDVYGTLDELELFTDAVERWDVNAINNLPDYMTLCFLALYNTINEMVFDIFKDYAVKCIPYLKKAWCDLCKSFLQEAKWSNNKVVPRLKEYLENGSVSCSGGVFLTHSFFLLNQEITEPALHSLTNYHDLLRSSSTVFRISNDLATSTEEMECGETANSITCYMNETGGSEEDARRNLRSLIDEAWKNMNRSLVMDSTFDKSFIEVAMNLARIAQFTYQHGDGHGRPDNRSKSRIKSLLVDPILVNLISLPYALSTTQRVVVVKHRNHFGRKTVTHATAKIHVICGSTKKDDGQLIGRRSANYQPNLWTYEFLHQSHHNHHVVEIIEERAKKLEEKVGHIMMNSSDMEPLSLLEFIDDLHRLGLSYKFPNHINSALSRIHSSQHVLHYTPKTLHATALLFRILRQHSFHVSQDVFESFNDDEGNLKAEIGNDVQGMLSLYEASHLNFDGENLCEKARAFSATNMMNIIRKEGTENKVKESVRRVLEGLPSHHSPYRVEARGYIDTYHKKEPHSQLLLELAKLDFNMVQSLHQQELKQMARWWRDIGLASKLSFARDRLTESFFWSLGIVSHPNFSYCRKELTKVAALVTVLDDVYDVYGTLDELELFTDAVERWDVNAINDLPDYMTLCFLALYNTVNEIAFDIFKDHAFKCLPHLKKAWCDLCKSFLQEAKWSNNKVVPSLKEYLENGLVSCSGGICLIHSFFLLNQETSEQALHSLINYHELLRSSSTIFRISNDLATSAEEMECGETANSMTCYMNETGDSEEGARRYLRSVIDEAWKNMNRCLVMDSTFDKSFIEVAMNLARIAQFTYQHGDGHGRPDNRSKGRIKSLLVDPIPVNVPT
;
A
#
# COMPACT_ATOMS: atom_id res chain seq x y z
N MET A 1 -9.77 -24.99 -52.00
CA MET A 1 -10.65 -25.10 -53.19
C MET A 1 -11.70 -24.01 -53.09
N ALA A 2 -11.86 -23.27 -54.19
CA ALA A 2 -12.95 -22.38 -54.65
C ALA A 2 -14.19 -22.18 -53.74
N SER A 3 -14.87 -21.02 -53.68
CA SER A 3 -14.79 -19.72 -54.36
C SER A 3 -15.95 -18.83 -53.87
N GLU A 4 -15.68 -17.52 -53.71
CA GLU A 4 -16.47 -16.36 -54.21
C GLU A 4 -17.90 -16.07 -53.67
N LEU A 5 -18.17 -14.90 -53.02
CA LEU A 5 -18.25 -13.47 -53.46
C LEU A 5 -19.72 -13.08 -53.88
N ILE A 6 -20.43 -12.16 -53.19
CA ILE A 6 -20.66 -10.70 -53.45
C ILE A 6 -22.00 -10.36 -52.73
N SER A 7 -22.32 -9.22 -52.07
CA SER A 7 -22.10 -7.79 -52.36
C SER A 7 -22.24 -6.87 -51.12
N LEU A 8 -21.37 -5.86 -51.08
CA LEU A 8 -21.39 -4.58 -50.32
C LEU A 8 -22.44 -3.57 -50.88
N PRO A 9 -22.78 -2.45 -50.18
CA PRO A 9 -22.08 -1.17 -50.41
C PRO A 9 -21.91 -0.14 -49.24
N TYR A 10 -20.77 0.56 -49.27
CA TYR A 10 -20.42 1.97 -48.88
C TYR A 10 -20.61 2.46 -47.41
N ALA A 11 -19.57 2.81 -46.62
CA ALA A 11 -18.52 3.87 -46.67
C ALA A 11 -19.01 5.29 -46.25
N LEU A 12 -18.47 5.90 -45.18
CA LEU A 12 -17.45 6.96 -45.26
C LEU A 12 -16.76 7.26 -43.92
N SER A 13 -15.47 7.58 -44.03
CA SER A 13 -14.49 7.97 -43.00
C SER A 13 -14.45 9.48 -42.72
N THR A 14 -13.84 9.87 -41.59
CA THR A 14 -13.03 11.10 -41.54
C THR A 14 -11.71 10.85 -40.80
N THR A 15 -10.64 11.18 -41.51
CA THR A 15 -9.21 11.14 -41.17
C THR A 15 -8.75 12.29 -40.27
N GLN A 16 -7.76 12.05 -39.40
CA GLN A 16 -6.74 13.05 -39.06
C GLN A 16 -5.34 12.46 -39.20
N THR A 17 -4.51 13.22 -39.90
CA THR A 17 -3.16 12.92 -40.39
C THR A 17 -2.11 13.41 -39.40
N VAL A 18 -1.09 12.61 -39.10
CA VAL A 18 0.17 13.11 -38.51
C VAL A 18 1.24 13.13 -39.60
N VAL A 19 1.76 14.32 -39.87
CA VAL A 19 2.84 14.60 -40.82
C VAL A 19 4.18 14.38 -40.12
N VAL A 20 5.04 13.51 -40.66
CA VAL A 20 6.45 13.41 -40.28
C VAL A 20 7.29 14.07 -41.36
N VAL A 21 7.95 15.19 -41.02
CA VAL A 21 8.91 15.88 -41.90
C VAL A 21 10.27 15.16 -41.81
N LYS A 22 10.73 14.63 -42.94
CA LYS A 22 12.08 14.07 -43.14
C LYS A 22 13.05 15.17 -43.57
N HIS A 23 14.14 15.36 -42.84
CA HIS A 23 15.36 15.98 -43.39
C HIS A 23 16.29 14.87 -43.92
N ARG A 24 16.60 14.92 -45.22
CA ARG A 24 17.66 14.13 -45.89
C ARG A 24 18.98 14.88 -45.79
N ASN A 25 20.08 14.15 -45.57
CA ASN A 25 21.36 14.44 -46.20
C ASN A 25 22.01 13.12 -46.67
N HIS A 26 22.40 13.09 -47.94
CA HIS A 26 23.13 12.02 -48.63
C HIS A 26 24.62 12.12 -48.34
N PHE A 27 25.35 11.00 -48.26
CA PHE A 27 26.53 10.70 -49.10
C PHE A 27 27.03 9.26 -48.88
N GLY A 28 27.33 8.56 -49.99
CA GLY A 28 28.36 7.50 -50.02
C GLY A 28 27.91 6.03 -50.09
N ARG A 29 27.71 5.52 -51.31
CA ARG A 29 27.74 4.08 -51.63
C ARG A 29 29.20 3.60 -51.70
N LYS A 30 29.55 2.50 -51.02
CA LYS A 30 30.45 1.46 -51.54
C LYS A 30 30.21 0.13 -50.80
N THR A 31 29.94 -0.89 -51.60
CA THR A 31 29.75 -2.30 -51.27
C THR A 31 31.00 -2.93 -50.65
N VAL A 32 30.87 -3.65 -49.53
CA VAL A 32 31.80 -4.73 -49.13
C VAL A 32 31.00 -5.90 -48.52
N THR A 33 31.37 -7.09 -49.01
CA THR A 33 31.02 -8.46 -48.66
C THR A 33 30.64 -8.76 -47.20
N HIS A 34 29.57 -9.53 -47.00
CA HIS A 34 29.23 -10.16 -45.72
C HIS A 34 30.29 -11.22 -45.35
N ALA A 35 31.13 -10.89 -44.37
CA ALA A 35 31.84 -11.88 -43.56
C ALA A 35 30.98 -12.17 -42.32
N THR A 36 30.54 -13.41 -42.17
CA THR A 36 29.92 -13.94 -40.95
C THR A 36 31.00 -14.11 -39.88
N ALA A 37 31.14 -13.13 -38.99
CA ALA A 37 31.88 -13.31 -37.74
C ALA A 37 30.91 -13.77 -36.65
N LYS A 38 31.03 -15.04 -36.25
CA LYS A 38 30.44 -15.58 -35.02
C LYS A 38 31.06 -14.85 -33.83
N ILE A 39 30.30 -14.02 -33.13
CA ILE A 39 30.69 -13.53 -31.82
C ILE A 39 30.42 -14.65 -30.81
N HIS A 40 31.50 -15.30 -30.34
CA HIS A 40 31.47 -16.13 -29.14
C HIS A 40 31.35 -15.20 -27.93
N VAL A 41 30.16 -15.14 -27.34
CA VAL A 41 29.98 -14.64 -25.98
C VAL A 41 30.44 -15.76 -25.05
N ILE A 42 31.66 -15.65 -24.52
CA ILE A 42 32.10 -16.49 -23.41
C ILE A 42 31.45 -15.92 -22.15
N CYS A 43 30.30 -16.46 -21.80
CA CYS A 43 29.70 -16.25 -20.49
C CYS A 43 30.49 -17.11 -19.50
N GLY A 44 31.15 -16.48 -18.53
CA GLY A 44 31.82 -17.18 -17.44
C GLY A 44 30.78 -17.96 -16.62
N SER A 45 30.82 -19.27 -16.73
CA SER A 45 29.98 -20.19 -15.98
C SER A 45 30.45 -20.23 -14.53
N ILE A 46 29.68 -19.62 -13.62
CA ILE A 46 29.69 -20.05 -12.22
C ILE A 46 29.08 -21.45 -12.23
N LYS A 47 29.82 -22.44 -11.72
CA LYS A 47 29.37 -23.83 -11.61
C LYS A 47 28.09 -23.86 -10.77
N LYS A 48 26.93 -24.01 -11.42
CA LYS A 48 25.76 -24.62 -10.78
C LYS A 48 26.16 -26.05 -10.45
N GLU A 49 26.26 -26.37 -9.16
CA GLU A 49 26.18 -27.76 -8.73
C GLU A 49 24.89 -28.35 -9.29
N ASP A 50 24.98 -29.58 -9.78
CA ASP A 50 23.94 -30.32 -10.49
C ASP A 50 22.65 -30.44 -9.66
N ALA A 51 21.76 -29.46 -9.79
CA ALA A 51 20.37 -29.64 -9.42
C ALA A 51 19.76 -30.61 -10.45
N GLN A 52 19.40 -31.80 -9.99
CA GLN A 52 18.57 -32.74 -10.75
C GLN A 52 17.45 -31.98 -11.47
N LEU A 53 17.28 -32.22 -12.77
CA LEU A 53 16.17 -31.69 -13.57
C LEU A 53 14.84 -32.24 -13.00
N ILE A 54 14.28 -31.56 -12.00
CA ILE A 54 12.91 -31.77 -11.53
C ILE A 54 12.00 -31.28 -12.66
N GLY A 55 11.35 -32.20 -13.38
CA GLY A 55 10.36 -31.85 -14.40
C GLY A 55 9.10 -31.28 -13.76
N ARG A 56 9.00 -29.95 -13.67
CA ARG A 56 7.81 -29.28 -13.14
C ARG A 56 6.67 -29.27 -14.17
N ARG A 57 5.43 -29.51 -13.73
CA ARG A 57 4.25 -29.42 -14.59
C ARG A 57 3.92 -27.95 -14.86
N SER A 58 3.30 -27.69 -16.01
CA SER A 58 2.74 -26.38 -16.35
C SER A 58 1.43 -26.60 -17.10
N ALA A 59 0.38 -25.89 -16.68
CA ALA A 59 -0.95 -25.98 -17.29
C ALA A 59 -1.11 -25.09 -18.54
N ASN A 60 -0.09 -24.31 -18.92
CA ASN A 60 -0.13 -23.39 -20.08
C ASN A 60 -1.38 -22.48 -20.08
N TYR A 61 -1.64 -21.80 -18.97
CA TYR A 61 -2.83 -20.97 -18.82
C TYR A 61 -2.95 -19.86 -19.87
N GLN A 62 -4.20 -19.51 -20.19
CA GLN A 62 -4.48 -18.37 -21.06
C GLN A 62 -4.06 -17.05 -20.38
N PRO A 63 -3.50 -16.09 -21.14
CA PRO A 63 -3.12 -14.79 -20.60
C PRO A 63 -4.34 -14.02 -20.07
N ASN A 64 -4.07 -12.95 -19.32
CA ASN A 64 -5.10 -12.04 -18.82
C ASN A 64 -5.93 -11.47 -19.99
N LEU A 65 -7.27 -11.54 -19.89
CA LEU A 65 -8.20 -11.04 -20.92
C LEU A 65 -8.29 -9.50 -20.96
N TRP A 66 -7.75 -8.84 -19.95
CA TRP A 66 -7.86 -7.41 -19.67
C TRP A 66 -6.48 -6.76 -19.72
N THR A 67 -6.33 -5.66 -20.46
CA THR A 67 -5.10 -4.87 -20.39
C THR A 67 -5.20 -3.90 -19.22
N TYR A 68 -4.10 -3.73 -18.48
CA TYR A 68 -4.04 -2.79 -17.36
C TYR A 68 -4.30 -1.33 -17.78
N GLU A 69 -3.99 -0.98 -19.03
CA GLU A 69 -4.29 0.32 -19.64
C GLU A 69 -5.79 0.55 -19.87
N PHE A 70 -6.54 -0.50 -20.22
CA PHE A 70 -8.00 -0.44 -20.40
C PHE A 70 -8.72 -0.13 -19.09
N LEU A 71 -8.19 -0.58 -17.95
CA LEU A 71 -8.76 -0.32 -16.62
C LEU A 71 -8.53 1.12 -16.12
N HIS A 72 -7.63 1.89 -16.74
CA HIS A 72 -7.30 3.27 -16.36
C HIS A 72 -8.06 4.34 -17.15
N GLN A 73 -8.76 3.99 -18.24
CA GLN A 73 -9.48 4.95 -19.08
C GLN A 73 -10.94 5.15 -18.62
N SER A 74 -11.12 5.92 -17.54
CA SER A 74 -12.44 6.44 -17.14
C SER A 74 -12.34 7.95 -16.90
N HIS A 75 -12.38 8.75 -17.97
CA HIS A 75 -12.48 10.20 -17.84
C HIS A 75 -13.92 10.59 -17.46
N HIS A 76 -14.12 11.12 -16.27
CA HIS A 76 -15.39 11.74 -15.87
C HIS A 76 -15.23 13.26 -15.79
N ASN A 77 -16.06 13.98 -16.54
CA ASN A 77 -16.12 15.44 -16.49
C ASN A 77 -16.89 15.83 -15.21
N HIS A 78 -16.24 16.51 -14.25
CA HIS A 78 -16.79 16.80 -12.90
C HIS A 78 -18.20 17.42 -12.96
N HIS A 79 -18.45 18.35 -13.90
CA HIS A 79 -19.75 19.01 -14.05
C HIS A 79 -20.90 18.11 -14.57
N VAL A 80 -20.59 16.94 -15.14
CA VAL A 80 -21.60 15.95 -15.53
C VAL A 80 -21.94 15.06 -14.33
N VAL A 81 -20.95 14.73 -13.50
CA VAL A 81 -21.12 13.92 -12.28
C VAL A 81 -22.04 14.62 -11.28
N ASP A 82 -21.78 15.88 -10.92
CA ASP A 82 -22.58 16.63 -9.93
C ASP A 82 -24.07 16.73 -10.32
N ARG A 83 -24.35 16.87 -11.62
CA ARG A 83 -25.74 16.97 -12.12
C ARG A 83 -26.47 15.63 -12.12
N VAL A 84 -25.75 14.54 -12.39
CA VAL A 84 -26.26 13.17 -12.33
C VAL A 84 -26.60 12.81 -10.88
N GLU A 85 -25.70 13.11 -9.94
CA GLU A 85 -25.91 12.87 -8.51
C GLU A 85 -27.09 13.66 -7.96
N GLU A 86 -27.19 14.95 -8.27
CA GLU A 86 -28.31 15.78 -7.83
C GLU A 86 -29.66 15.31 -8.41
N ARG A 87 -29.66 14.82 -9.66
CA ARG A 87 -30.87 14.24 -10.27
C ARG A 87 -31.25 12.93 -9.58
N ALA A 88 -30.29 12.05 -9.32
CA ALA A 88 -30.51 10.81 -8.58
C ALA A 88 -31.08 11.09 -7.19
N ARG A 89 -30.50 12.05 -6.44
CA ARG A 89 -30.99 12.48 -5.12
C ARG A 89 -32.44 12.95 -5.14
N LYS A 90 -32.82 13.78 -6.12
CA LYS A 90 -34.22 14.23 -6.29
C LYS A 90 -35.19 13.10 -6.61
N LEU A 91 -34.76 12.11 -7.38
CA LEU A 91 -35.57 10.94 -7.69
C LEU A 91 -35.68 10.03 -6.46
N GLU A 92 -34.60 9.87 -5.71
CA GLU A 92 -34.56 9.12 -4.44
C GLU A 92 -35.55 9.73 -3.43
N GLU A 93 -35.58 11.06 -3.26
CA GLU A 93 -36.56 11.74 -2.41
C GLU A 93 -38.01 11.48 -2.83
N LYS A 94 -38.28 11.43 -4.15
CA LYS A 94 -39.62 11.13 -4.67
C LYS A 94 -40.03 9.69 -4.39
N VAL A 95 -39.12 8.74 -4.60
CA VAL A 95 -39.37 7.32 -4.32
C VAL A 95 -39.52 7.10 -2.81
N LEU A 96 -38.74 7.81 -2.00
CA LEU A 96 -38.88 7.82 -0.55
C LEU A 96 -40.26 8.32 -0.13
N TYR A 97 -40.75 9.43 -0.71
CA TYR A 97 -42.09 9.93 -0.47
C TYR A 97 -43.18 8.92 -0.88
N MET A 98 -43.00 8.20 -1.99
CA MET A 98 -43.89 7.11 -2.37
C MET A 98 -43.91 5.99 -1.33
N MET A 99 -42.74 5.60 -0.80
CA MET A 99 -42.62 4.57 0.24
C MET A 99 -43.21 5.01 1.58
N MET A 100 -43.06 6.27 1.98
CA MET A 100 -43.62 6.82 3.22
C MET A 100 -45.15 6.85 3.20
N ASN A 101 -45.76 7.14 2.04
CA ASN A 101 -47.21 7.15 1.86
C ASN A 101 -47.77 5.80 1.42
N SER A 102 -46.99 4.72 1.52
CA SER A 102 -47.41 3.36 1.14
C SER A 102 -48.50 2.77 2.03
N SER A 103 -48.82 3.42 3.15
CA SER A 103 -49.88 3.02 4.08
C SER A 103 -51.27 2.93 3.42
N ASP A 104 -51.50 3.76 2.39
CA ASP A 104 -52.76 3.82 1.65
C ASP A 104 -52.74 2.97 0.36
N MET A 105 -51.63 2.28 0.07
CA MET A 105 -51.51 1.43 -1.12
C MET A 105 -52.18 0.06 -0.90
N GLU A 106 -52.78 -0.48 -1.96
CA GLU A 106 -53.21 -1.88 -1.97
C GLU A 106 -51.98 -2.80 -1.76
N PRO A 107 -52.04 -3.83 -0.90
CA PRO A 107 -50.85 -4.60 -0.52
C PRO A 107 -50.12 -5.32 -1.64
N LEU A 108 -50.80 -5.80 -2.69
CA LEU A 108 -50.16 -6.36 -3.87
C LEU A 108 -49.32 -5.29 -4.59
N ASN A 109 -49.86 -4.09 -4.80
CA ASN A 109 -49.12 -2.99 -5.43
C ASN A 109 -47.87 -2.61 -4.61
N LEU A 110 -47.96 -2.66 -3.28
CA LEU A 110 -46.82 -2.42 -2.40
C LEU A 110 -45.77 -3.53 -2.51
N LEU A 111 -46.18 -4.80 -2.57
CA LEU A 111 -45.27 -5.93 -2.79
C LEU A 111 -44.60 -5.87 -4.17
N GLU A 112 -45.34 -5.54 -5.22
CA GLU A 112 -44.80 -5.34 -6.58
C GLU A 112 -43.79 -4.18 -6.62
N LEU A 113 -44.08 -3.07 -5.94
CA LEU A 113 -43.14 -1.95 -5.80
C LEU A 113 -41.86 -2.38 -5.08
N ILE A 114 -41.98 -3.14 -3.99
CA ILE A 114 -40.82 -3.68 -3.26
C ILE A 114 -40.03 -4.65 -4.15
N ASP A 115 -40.70 -5.52 -4.91
CA ASP A 115 -40.04 -6.42 -5.85
C ASP A 115 -39.30 -5.67 -6.96
N ASP A 116 -39.93 -4.65 -7.53
CA ASP A 116 -39.31 -3.79 -8.54
C ASP A 116 -38.10 -3.06 -7.97
N LEU A 117 -38.15 -2.56 -6.72
CA LEU A 117 -37.00 -1.94 -6.06
C LEU A 117 -35.83 -2.93 -5.88
N HIS A 118 -36.09 -4.18 -5.49
CA HIS A 118 -35.07 -5.21 -5.37
C HIS A 118 -34.48 -5.59 -6.73
N ARG A 119 -35.35 -5.92 -7.69
CA ARG A 119 -34.93 -6.35 -9.02
C ARG A 119 -34.27 -5.23 -9.82
N LEU A 120 -34.55 -3.94 -9.54
CA LEU A 120 -33.82 -2.80 -10.12
C LEU A 120 -32.50 -2.48 -9.39
N GLY A 121 -32.18 -3.17 -8.29
CA GLY A 121 -30.97 -2.93 -7.50
C GLY A 121 -31.01 -1.66 -6.66
N LEU A 122 -32.21 -1.16 -6.33
CA LEU A 122 -32.44 0.07 -5.56
C LEU A 122 -32.82 -0.18 -4.09
N SER A 123 -33.11 -1.43 -3.70
CA SER A 123 -33.63 -1.79 -2.38
C SER A 123 -32.78 -1.27 -1.21
N TYR A 124 -31.45 -1.30 -1.36
CA TYR A 124 -30.51 -0.88 -0.33
C TYR A 124 -30.67 0.59 0.11
N LYS A 125 -31.17 1.47 -0.78
CA LYS A 125 -31.46 2.88 -0.45
C LYS A 125 -32.69 3.05 0.43
N PHE A 126 -33.61 2.08 0.37
CA PHE A 126 -34.92 2.16 1.01
C PHE A 126 -35.12 1.09 2.09
N GLN A 127 -34.04 0.43 2.54
CA GLN A 127 -34.09 -0.74 3.41
C GLN A 127 -34.96 -0.55 4.65
N ASN A 128 -34.83 0.59 5.34
CA ASN A 128 -35.63 0.88 6.55
C ASN A 128 -37.13 0.98 6.24
N HIS A 129 -37.48 1.59 5.11
CA HIS A 129 -38.88 1.75 4.69
C HIS A 129 -39.47 0.43 4.20
N ILE A 130 -38.68 -0.36 3.46
CA ILE A 130 -39.05 -1.72 3.06
C ILE A 130 -39.30 -2.58 4.31
N ASN A 131 -38.36 -2.60 5.26
CA ASN A 131 -38.50 -3.38 6.49
C ASN A 131 -39.74 -2.97 7.30
N SER A 132 -40.02 -1.66 7.40
CA SER A 132 -41.21 -1.13 8.07
C SER A 132 -42.51 -1.56 7.36
N ALA A 133 -42.54 -1.45 6.03
CA ALA A 133 -43.67 -1.89 5.21
C ALA A 133 -43.95 -3.39 5.36
N LEU A 134 -42.89 -4.22 5.30
CA LEU A 134 -43.00 -5.67 5.45
C LEU A 134 -43.40 -6.09 6.86
N SER A 135 -42.91 -5.40 7.90
CA SER A 135 -43.33 -5.64 9.28
C SER A 135 -44.83 -5.37 9.47
N ARG A 136 -45.36 -4.31 8.83
CA ARG A 136 -46.80 -4.03 8.82
C ARG A 136 -47.59 -5.13 8.12
N ILE A 137 -47.12 -5.58 6.95
CA ILE A 137 -47.75 -6.66 6.18
C ILE A 137 -47.74 -7.98 6.97
N HIS A 138 -46.65 -8.28 7.68
CA HIS A 138 -46.49 -9.53 8.45
C HIS A 138 -47.41 -9.62 9.67
N SER A 139 -47.89 -8.50 10.21
CA SER A 139 -48.84 -8.50 11.33
C SER A 139 -50.10 -9.34 11.02
N SER A 140 -50.51 -10.20 11.96
CA SER A 140 -51.46 -11.31 11.74
C SER A 140 -52.82 -10.90 11.15
N GLN A 141 -53.26 -9.66 11.39
CA GLN A 141 -54.52 -9.14 10.87
C GLN A 141 -54.46 -8.82 9.37
N TYR A 142 -53.28 -8.47 8.82
CA TYR A 142 -53.08 -8.16 7.39
C TYR A 142 -52.79 -9.40 6.54
N MET A 143 -52.02 -10.36 7.08
CA MET A 143 -51.73 -11.66 6.44
C MET A 143 -52.99 -12.40 6.01
N HIS A 144 -53.94 -12.62 6.94
CA HIS A 144 -55.18 -13.37 6.68
C HIS A 144 -56.14 -12.69 5.68
N LEU A 145 -56.07 -11.37 5.51
CA LEU A 145 -56.90 -10.62 4.55
C LEU A 145 -56.41 -10.72 3.10
N HIS A 146 -55.15 -11.16 2.87
CA HIS A 146 -54.47 -11.05 1.57
C HIS A 146 -53.90 -12.36 1.05
N THR A 147 -53.61 -13.33 1.94
CA THR A 147 -53.64 -14.75 1.54
C THR A 147 -55.06 -15.05 1.06
N HIS A 148 -55.24 -15.76 -0.07
CA HIS A 148 -56.52 -16.13 -0.70
C HIS A 148 -57.09 -15.25 -1.84
N LYS A 149 -56.41 -14.20 -2.35
CA LYS A 149 -56.88 -13.45 -3.54
C LYS A 149 -56.47 -14.08 -4.88
N THR A 150 -55.16 -14.20 -5.14
CA THR A 150 -54.60 -14.81 -6.36
C THR A 150 -53.35 -15.61 -6.02
N LEU A 151 -52.97 -16.53 -6.92
CA LEU A 151 -51.74 -17.31 -6.75
C LEU A 151 -50.49 -16.42 -6.81
N HIS A 152 -50.47 -15.48 -7.76
CA HIS A 152 -49.40 -14.48 -7.88
C HIS A 152 -49.17 -13.71 -6.58
N ALA A 153 -50.23 -13.13 -6.00
CA ALA A 153 -50.13 -12.32 -4.79
C ALA A 153 -49.63 -13.14 -3.59
N THR A 154 -50.14 -14.36 -3.42
CA THR A 154 -49.75 -15.23 -2.31
C THR A 154 -48.29 -15.66 -2.43
N ALA A 155 -47.85 -16.05 -3.64
CA ALA A 155 -46.48 -16.45 -3.89
C ALA A 155 -45.49 -15.27 -3.76
N LEU A 156 -45.86 -14.08 -4.25
CA LEU A 156 -45.05 -12.87 -4.12
C LEU A 156 -44.87 -12.46 -2.66
N LEU A 157 -45.97 -12.45 -1.89
CA LEU A 157 -45.97 -12.18 -0.46
C LEU A 157 -45.04 -13.15 0.29
N PHE A 158 -45.23 -14.46 0.07
CA PHE A 158 -44.41 -15.51 0.68
C PHE A 158 -42.92 -15.30 0.38
N ARG A 159 -42.59 -15.07 -0.90
CA ARG A 159 -41.21 -14.87 -1.34
C ARG A 159 -40.57 -13.66 -0.67
N ILE A 160 -41.17 -12.48 -0.80
CA ILE A 160 -40.58 -11.23 -0.29
C ILE A 160 -40.41 -11.29 1.23
N LEU A 161 -41.43 -11.78 1.96
CA LEU A 161 -41.32 -11.89 3.40
C LEU A 161 -40.17 -12.82 3.83
N ARG A 162 -40.04 -13.99 3.22
CA ARG A 162 -38.92 -14.91 3.51
C ARG A 162 -37.56 -14.33 3.13
N GLN A 163 -37.46 -13.63 1.99
CA GLN A 163 -36.22 -12.94 1.59
C GLN A 163 -35.79 -11.89 2.63
N HIS A 164 -36.74 -11.31 3.37
CA HIS A 164 -36.48 -10.37 4.47
C HIS A 164 -36.42 -11.02 5.86
N ALA A 165 -36.24 -12.34 5.91
CA ALA A 165 -36.13 -13.13 7.15
C ALA A 165 -37.40 -13.10 8.03
N PHE A 166 -38.58 -12.97 7.43
CA PHE A 166 -39.84 -13.24 8.12
C PHE A 166 -40.23 -14.70 7.94
N HIS A 167 -40.61 -15.35 9.04
CA HIS A 167 -41.20 -16.68 8.98
C HIS A 167 -42.63 -16.62 8.45
N VAL A 168 -42.88 -17.37 7.38
CA VAL A 168 -44.19 -17.57 6.74
C VAL A 168 -44.32 -19.05 6.43
N SER A 169 -45.36 -19.72 6.97
CA SER A 169 -45.58 -21.16 6.72
C SER A 169 -45.90 -21.45 5.25
N GLN A 170 -45.48 -22.61 4.73
CA GLN A 170 -45.91 -23.12 3.42
C GLN A 170 -47.44 -23.25 3.30
N ASP A 171 -48.15 -23.33 4.43
CA ASP A 171 -49.60 -23.56 4.49
C ASP A 171 -50.41 -22.44 3.82
N VAL A 172 -49.80 -21.28 3.59
CA VAL A 172 -50.41 -20.21 2.76
C VAL A 172 -50.80 -20.70 1.36
N PHE A 173 -50.20 -21.79 0.88
CA PHE A 173 -50.51 -22.39 -0.41
C PHE A 173 -51.64 -23.43 -0.36
N GLU A 174 -52.13 -23.85 0.81
CA GLU A 174 -53.18 -24.89 0.94
C GLU A 174 -54.50 -24.50 0.26
N SER A 175 -54.83 -23.20 0.16
CA SER A 175 -56.04 -22.78 -0.57
C SER A 175 -56.01 -23.12 -2.06
N PHE A 176 -54.83 -23.36 -2.62
CA PHE A 176 -54.61 -23.73 -4.02
C PHE A 176 -54.48 -25.23 -4.24
N THR A 177 -54.62 -26.04 -3.18
CA THR A 177 -54.59 -27.50 -3.27
C THR A 177 -55.98 -28.13 -3.13
N ASP A 178 -56.09 -29.39 -3.57
CA ASP A 178 -57.22 -30.27 -3.25
C ASP A 178 -57.10 -30.91 -1.85
N ASP A 179 -58.04 -31.78 -1.50
CA ASP A 179 -58.10 -32.48 -0.21
C ASP A 179 -56.91 -33.44 0.00
N GLU A 180 -56.21 -33.84 -1.07
CA GLU A 180 -55.00 -34.67 -1.05
C GLU A 180 -53.70 -33.83 -0.99
N LYS A 181 -53.82 -32.51 -0.80
CA LYS A 181 -52.73 -31.53 -0.84
C LYS A 181 -51.93 -31.58 -2.16
N ASN A 182 -52.61 -31.80 -3.28
CA ASN A 182 -52.05 -31.64 -4.62
C ASN A 182 -52.54 -30.32 -5.22
N PHE A 183 -51.69 -29.61 -5.97
CA PHE A 183 -52.09 -28.35 -6.61
C PHE A 183 -53.18 -28.58 -7.65
N LYS A 184 -54.26 -27.78 -7.54
CA LYS A 184 -55.43 -27.82 -8.41
C LYS A 184 -55.03 -27.66 -9.89
N PRO A 185 -55.38 -28.57 -10.81
CA PRO A 185 -55.00 -28.43 -12.22
C PRO A 185 -55.47 -27.13 -12.89
N GLU A 186 -56.57 -26.55 -12.41
CA GLU A 186 -57.18 -25.34 -12.97
C GLU A 186 -56.28 -24.10 -12.88
N ILE A 187 -55.41 -24.02 -11.86
CA ILE A 187 -54.46 -22.90 -11.73
C ILE A 187 -53.25 -23.02 -12.66
N GLY A 188 -53.07 -24.17 -13.33
CA GLY A 188 -51.94 -24.40 -14.24
C GLY A 188 -51.91 -23.50 -15.49
N ASN A 189 -53.01 -22.80 -15.80
CA ASN A 189 -53.08 -21.84 -16.90
C ASN A 189 -52.72 -20.39 -16.49
N ASP A 190 -52.60 -20.08 -15.18
CA ASP A 190 -52.17 -18.76 -14.69
C ASP A 190 -50.65 -18.62 -14.81
N VAL A 191 -50.17 -18.14 -15.96
CA VAL A 191 -48.73 -18.02 -16.24
C VAL A 191 -48.01 -17.15 -15.20
N GLN A 192 -48.58 -16.00 -14.81
CA GLN A 192 -47.98 -15.09 -13.84
C GLN A 192 -47.94 -15.70 -12.44
N GLY A 193 -49.04 -16.37 -12.04
CA GLY A 193 -49.10 -17.14 -10.80
C GLY A 193 -48.09 -18.29 -10.78
N MET A 194 -47.95 -19.03 -11.88
CA MET A 194 -46.98 -20.13 -12.01
C MET A 194 -45.53 -19.63 -11.91
N LEU A 195 -45.17 -18.53 -12.59
CA LEU A 195 -43.83 -17.93 -12.49
C LEU A 195 -43.53 -17.49 -11.04
N SER A 196 -44.52 -16.91 -10.36
CA SER A 196 -44.35 -16.43 -8.99
C SER A 196 -44.24 -17.59 -8.00
N LEU A 197 -45.04 -18.63 -8.19
CA LEU A 197 -44.99 -19.86 -7.39
C LEU A 197 -43.66 -20.59 -7.58
N TYR A 198 -43.15 -20.65 -8.81
CA TYR A 198 -41.83 -21.20 -9.11
C TYR A 198 -40.73 -20.44 -8.37
N GLU A 199 -40.68 -19.11 -8.48
CA GLU A 199 -39.69 -18.28 -7.77
C GLU A 199 -39.81 -18.40 -6.24
N ALA A 200 -41.03 -18.43 -5.71
CA ALA A 200 -41.29 -18.59 -4.28
C ALA A 200 -40.86 -19.96 -3.74
N SER A 201 -41.05 -21.03 -4.51
CA SER A 201 -40.73 -22.40 -4.08
C SER A 201 -39.24 -22.64 -3.80
N HIS A 202 -38.36 -21.79 -4.35
CA HIS A 202 -36.91 -21.84 -4.10
C HIS A 202 -36.50 -21.29 -2.73
N LEU A 203 -37.43 -20.72 -1.96
CA LEU A 203 -37.22 -20.35 -0.54
C LEU A 203 -37.65 -21.44 0.44
N SER A 204 -37.94 -22.64 -0.04
CA SER A 204 -38.24 -23.80 0.80
C SER A 204 -37.04 -24.20 1.66
N PHE A 205 -37.33 -24.84 2.79
CA PHE A 205 -36.33 -25.53 3.61
C PHE A 205 -36.83 -26.92 4.04
N GLU A 206 -36.00 -27.68 4.76
CA GLU A 206 -36.31 -29.06 5.14
C GLU A 206 -37.66 -29.19 5.88
N GLY A 207 -38.47 -30.18 5.49
CA GLY A 207 -39.81 -30.42 6.02
C GLY A 207 -40.95 -29.78 5.21
N GLU A 208 -40.64 -29.00 4.17
CA GLU A 208 -41.64 -28.25 3.39
C GLU A 208 -42.10 -28.96 2.11
N ASN A 209 -42.79 -30.10 2.28
CA ASN A 209 -43.30 -30.93 1.19
C ASN A 209 -44.22 -30.19 0.20
N LEU A 210 -45.00 -29.21 0.66
CA LEU A 210 -45.92 -28.46 -0.20
C LEU A 210 -45.14 -27.52 -1.12
N CYS A 211 -44.05 -26.91 -0.66
CA CYS A 211 -43.18 -26.09 -1.50
C CYS A 211 -42.45 -26.93 -2.56
N GLU A 212 -42.04 -28.17 -2.24
CA GLU A 212 -41.47 -29.10 -3.23
C GLU A 212 -42.46 -29.49 -4.33
N LYS A 213 -43.69 -29.81 -3.92
CA LYS A 213 -44.80 -30.01 -4.87
C LYS A 213 -45.02 -28.75 -5.71
N ALA A 214 -44.92 -27.57 -5.12
CA ALA A 214 -45.09 -26.28 -5.82
C ALA A 214 -44.00 -26.06 -6.88
N LYS A 215 -42.74 -26.34 -6.55
CA LYS A 215 -41.59 -26.28 -7.47
C LYS A 215 -41.83 -27.16 -8.70
N THR A 216 -42.19 -28.43 -8.45
CA THR A 216 -42.44 -29.42 -9.52
C THR A 216 -43.67 -29.08 -10.37
N PHE A 217 -44.77 -28.70 -9.72
CA PHE A 217 -46.03 -28.36 -10.39
C PHE A 217 -45.88 -27.13 -11.28
N SER A 218 -45.28 -26.05 -10.75
CA SER A 218 -45.06 -24.82 -11.51
C SER A 218 -44.10 -25.04 -12.68
N ALA A 219 -42.97 -25.72 -12.48
CA ALA A 219 -42.02 -26.03 -13.55
C ALA A 219 -42.67 -26.84 -14.69
N THR A 220 -43.43 -27.88 -14.35
CA THR A 220 -44.11 -28.74 -15.33
C THR A 220 -45.13 -27.96 -16.16
N ASN A 221 -45.97 -27.16 -15.51
CA ASN A 221 -46.98 -26.36 -16.21
C ASN A 221 -46.34 -25.26 -17.08
N LEU A 222 -45.29 -24.60 -16.61
CA LEU A 222 -44.55 -23.60 -17.39
C LEU A 222 -43.89 -24.24 -18.63
N MET A 223 -43.33 -25.45 -18.54
CA MET A 223 -42.82 -26.21 -19.69
C MET A 223 -43.93 -26.57 -20.69
N ASN A 224 -45.10 -26.98 -20.18
CA ASN A 224 -46.28 -27.25 -21.02
C ASN A 224 -46.75 -25.99 -21.75
N ILE A 225 -46.74 -24.82 -21.09
CA ILE A 225 -47.10 -23.53 -21.69
C ILE A 225 -46.14 -23.13 -22.82
N ILE A 226 -44.83 -23.32 -22.64
CA ILE A 226 -43.83 -23.07 -23.69
C ILE A 226 -44.08 -23.94 -24.92
N SER A 227 -44.48 -25.20 -24.70
CA SER A 227 -44.69 -26.20 -25.74
C SER A 227 -45.98 -26.02 -26.54
N LYS A 228 -46.92 -25.17 -26.09
CA LYS A 228 -48.17 -24.86 -26.82
C LYS A 228 -47.89 -23.87 -27.96
N ASP A 229 -48.32 -24.20 -29.17
CA ASP A 229 -48.14 -23.34 -30.35
C ASP A 229 -48.81 -21.97 -30.20
N GLU A 230 -50.00 -21.93 -29.59
CA GLU A 230 -50.84 -20.74 -29.42
C GLU A 230 -50.33 -19.71 -28.40
N THR A 231 -49.33 -20.05 -27.57
CA THR A 231 -48.78 -19.13 -26.56
C THR A 231 -47.97 -18.00 -27.21
N GLU A 232 -48.21 -16.74 -26.81
CA GLU A 232 -47.47 -15.58 -27.31
C GLU A 232 -45.95 -15.74 -27.17
N ASN A 233 -45.19 -15.35 -28.21
CA ASN A 233 -43.73 -15.49 -28.20
C ASN A 233 -43.06 -14.77 -27.03
N LYS A 234 -43.59 -13.60 -26.62
CA LYS A 234 -43.09 -12.86 -25.46
C LYS A 234 -43.23 -13.66 -24.15
N VAL A 235 -44.33 -14.40 -24.01
CA VAL A 235 -44.60 -15.27 -22.85
C VAL A 235 -43.71 -16.52 -22.90
N LYS A 236 -43.50 -17.11 -24.09
CA LYS A 236 -42.57 -18.24 -24.27
C LYS A 236 -41.15 -17.84 -23.91
N GLU A 237 -40.67 -16.69 -24.39
CA GLU A 237 -39.32 -16.19 -24.14
C GLU A 237 -39.10 -15.85 -22.66
N SER A 238 -40.05 -15.14 -22.03
CA SER A 238 -39.99 -14.82 -20.61
C SER A 238 -39.99 -16.07 -19.73
N THR A 239 -40.84 -17.06 -20.04
CA THR A 239 -40.93 -18.31 -19.27
C THR A 239 -39.69 -19.17 -19.46
N ARG A 240 -39.17 -19.26 -20.69
CA ARG A 240 -37.93 -19.97 -21.00
C ARG A 240 -36.74 -19.38 -20.26
N SER A 241 -36.62 -18.06 -20.23
CA SER A 241 -35.56 -17.35 -19.51
C SER A 241 -35.54 -17.65 -18.00
N VAL A 242 -36.70 -17.89 -17.38
CA VAL A 242 -36.82 -18.25 -15.96
C VAL A 242 -36.52 -19.73 -15.71
N LEU A 243 -36.91 -20.63 -16.61
CA LEU A 243 -36.69 -22.07 -16.46
C LEU A 243 -35.29 -22.53 -16.86
N GLU A 244 -34.68 -21.92 -17.88
CA GLU A 244 -33.31 -22.22 -18.34
C GLU A 244 -32.25 -21.43 -17.57
N GLY A 245 -32.64 -20.33 -16.93
CA GLY A 245 -31.80 -19.49 -16.09
C GLY A 245 -31.76 -19.92 -14.62
N LEU A 246 -31.00 -19.19 -13.80
CA LEU A 246 -31.11 -19.30 -12.35
C LEU A 246 -32.37 -18.57 -11.86
N PRO A 247 -33.11 -19.14 -10.89
CA PRO A 247 -34.15 -18.42 -10.16
C PRO A 247 -33.60 -17.15 -9.53
N TYR A 248 -34.42 -16.12 -9.36
CA TYR A 248 -33.97 -14.83 -8.80
C TYR A 248 -33.29 -14.99 -7.43
N HIS A 249 -33.83 -15.88 -6.58
CA HIS A 249 -33.26 -16.18 -5.25
C HIS A 249 -31.84 -16.77 -5.31
N HIS A 250 -31.49 -17.47 -6.39
CA HIS A 250 -30.17 -18.09 -6.61
C HIS A 250 -29.25 -17.23 -7.48
N SER A 251 -29.72 -16.07 -7.95
CA SER A 251 -28.99 -15.24 -8.90
C SER A 251 -28.29 -14.06 -8.20
N PRO A 252 -27.07 -13.67 -8.60
CA PRO A 252 -26.41 -12.49 -8.05
C PRO A 252 -27.22 -11.23 -8.35
N TYR A 253 -27.74 -10.58 -7.30
CA TYR A 253 -28.72 -9.50 -7.43
C TYR A 253 -28.26 -8.34 -8.31
N ARG A 254 -26.97 -7.99 -8.27
CA ARG A 254 -26.46 -6.87 -9.04
C ARG A 254 -26.38 -7.17 -10.54
N VAL A 255 -26.09 -8.41 -10.91
CA VAL A 255 -26.12 -8.86 -12.32
C VAL A 255 -27.57 -8.89 -12.80
N GLU A 256 -28.47 -9.40 -11.97
CA GLU A 256 -29.90 -9.40 -12.27
C GLU A 256 -30.47 -7.99 -12.40
N ALA A 257 -30.00 -7.03 -11.60
CA ALA A 257 -30.39 -5.64 -11.74
C ALA A 257 -30.07 -5.07 -13.12
N ARG A 258 -28.88 -5.37 -13.66
CA ARG A 258 -28.51 -4.94 -15.01
C ARG A 258 -29.47 -5.48 -16.07
N ARG A 259 -29.83 -6.77 -15.96
CA ARG A 259 -30.76 -7.44 -16.88
C ARG A 259 -32.19 -6.93 -16.72
N TYR A 260 -32.64 -6.77 -15.48
CA TYR A 260 -34.00 -6.36 -15.16
C TYR A 260 -34.29 -4.91 -15.56
N ILE A 261 -33.31 -4.00 -15.49
CA ILE A 261 -33.48 -2.63 -16.01
C ILE A 261 -33.91 -2.63 -17.48
N ASP A 262 -33.32 -3.48 -18.31
CA ASP A 262 -33.68 -3.58 -19.74
C ASP A 262 -35.07 -4.20 -19.94
N THR A 263 -35.43 -5.20 -19.13
CA THR A 263 -36.76 -5.82 -19.14
C THR A 263 -37.84 -4.86 -18.65
N TYR A 264 -37.59 -4.14 -17.56
CA TYR A 264 -38.51 -3.18 -16.94
C TYR A 264 -38.79 -1.99 -17.88
N ASN A 265 -37.79 -1.53 -18.63
CA ASN A 265 -37.95 -0.52 -19.69
C ASN A 265 -38.86 -0.98 -20.85
N LYS A 266 -39.09 -2.29 -21.01
CA LYS A 266 -39.98 -2.88 -22.02
C LYS A 266 -41.34 -3.33 -21.44
N LYS A 267 -41.54 -3.21 -20.12
CA LYS A 267 -42.78 -3.53 -19.42
C LYS A 267 -43.76 -2.36 -19.57
N GLU A 268 -45.03 -2.63 -19.84
CA GLU A 268 -46.06 -1.58 -19.92
C GLU A 268 -47.27 -1.99 -19.08
N PRO A 269 -47.74 -1.16 -18.13
CA PRO A 269 -47.12 0.09 -17.67
C PRO A 269 -45.88 -0.15 -16.78
N HIS A 270 -44.95 0.81 -16.72
CA HIS A 270 -43.84 0.82 -15.76
C HIS A 270 -43.64 2.21 -15.15
N ASN A 271 -43.06 2.28 -13.94
CA ASN A 271 -42.78 3.54 -13.27
C ASN A 271 -41.49 4.19 -13.81
N GLN A 272 -41.66 5.28 -14.57
CA GLN A 272 -40.56 6.02 -15.18
C GLN A 272 -39.56 6.60 -14.15
N LEU A 273 -40.03 7.00 -12.96
CA LEU A 273 -39.15 7.55 -11.91
C LEU A 273 -38.19 6.47 -11.38
N LEU A 274 -38.70 5.24 -11.16
CA LEU A 274 -37.90 4.11 -10.72
C LEU A 274 -36.89 3.70 -11.79
N LEU A 275 -37.32 3.63 -13.05
CA LEU A 275 -36.42 3.29 -14.15
C LEU A 275 -35.29 4.31 -14.31
N GLU A 276 -35.60 5.61 -14.24
CA GLU A 276 -34.60 6.67 -14.32
C GLU A 276 -33.62 6.60 -13.15
N LEU A 277 -34.13 6.43 -11.92
CA LEU A 277 -33.30 6.28 -10.73
C LEU A 277 -32.40 5.03 -10.82
N ALA A 278 -32.94 3.91 -11.28
CA ALA A 278 -32.19 2.65 -11.43
C ALA A 278 -31.03 2.80 -12.41
N LYS A 279 -31.23 3.47 -13.56
CA LYS A 279 -30.15 3.72 -14.54
C LYS A 279 -29.06 4.64 -13.98
N LEU A 280 -29.46 5.72 -13.31
CA LEU A 280 -28.53 6.67 -12.70
C LEU A 280 -27.70 6.01 -11.59
N ASP A 281 -28.38 5.33 -10.67
CA ASP A 281 -27.75 4.62 -9.56
C ASP A 281 -26.84 3.50 -10.05
N PHE A 282 -27.29 2.75 -11.08
CA PHE A 282 -26.47 1.67 -11.65
C PHE A 282 -25.12 2.20 -12.13
N ASN A 283 -25.13 3.30 -12.89
CA ASN A 283 -23.92 3.92 -13.41
C ASN A 283 -23.06 4.56 -12.32
N MET A 284 -23.65 5.18 -11.30
CA MET A 284 -22.92 5.74 -10.16
C MET A 284 -22.16 4.65 -9.39
N VAL A 285 -22.84 3.56 -9.06
CA VAL A 285 -22.24 2.42 -8.37
C VAL A 285 -21.24 1.67 -9.26
N GLN A 286 -21.47 1.59 -10.58
CA GLN A 286 -20.47 1.08 -11.54
C GLN A 286 -19.19 1.93 -11.51
N SER A 287 -19.30 3.26 -11.46
CA SER A 287 -18.14 4.16 -11.36
C SER A 287 -17.35 3.91 -10.06
N LEU A 288 -18.04 3.68 -8.94
CA LEU A 288 -17.41 3.26 -7.68
C LEU A 288 -16.62 1.96 -7.86
N TYR A 289 -17.23 0.93 -8.47
CA TYR A 289 -16.54 -0.35 -8.71
C TYR A 289 -15.32 -0.19 -9.64
N GLN A 290 -15.38 0.70 -10.64
CA GLN A 290 -14.23 1.00 -11.50
C GLN A 290 -13.08 1.61 -10.69
N GLN A 291 -13.37 2.54 -9.77
CA GLN A 291 -12.35 3.12 -8.90
C GLN A 291 -11.74 2.08 -7.95
N GLU A 292 -12.55 1.16 -7.43
CA GLU A 292 -12.08 0.04 -6.61
C GLU A 292 -11.19 -0.91 -7.42
N LEU A 293 -11.61 -1.31 -8.62
CA LEU A 293 -10.82 -2.16 -9.51
C LEU A 293 -9.49 -1.50 -9.91
N GLN A 294 -9.46 -0.18 -10.10
CA GLN A 294 -8.22 0.57 -10.33
C GLN A 294 -7.29 0.51 -9.12
N GLN A 295 -7.81 0.60 -7.90
CA GLN A 295 -7.02 0.42 -6.68
C GLN A 295 -6.46 -1.00 -6.59
N MET A 296 -7.29 -2.02 -6.84
CA MET A 296 -6.86 -3.42 -6.82
C MET A 296 -5.85 -3.73 -7.91
N THR A 297 -6.00 -3.12 -9.09
CA THR A 297 -5.04 -3.23 -10.20
C THR A 297 -3.66 -2.69 -9.82
N ARG A 298 -3.62 -1.55 -9.12
CA ARG A 298 -2.34 -1.01 -8.61
C ARG A 298 -1.72 -1.96 -7.59
N TRP A 299 -2.50 -2.40 -6.60
CA TRP A 299 -2.06 -3.36 -5.60
C TRP A 299 -1.49 -4.63 -6.25
N TRP A 300 -2.21 -5.25 -7.18
CA TRP A 300 -1.78 -6.50 -7.82
C TRP A 300 -0.50 -6.34 -8.64
N ARG A 301 -0.35 -5.20 -9.32
CA ARG A 301 0.88 -4.88 -10.05
C ARG A 301 2.05 -4.67 -9.10
N ASP A 302 1.83 -3.97 -8.00
CA ASP A 302 2.85 -3.69 -6.99
C ASP A 302 3.27 -4.97 -6.25
N MET A 303 2.35 -5.92 -6.04
CA MET A 303 2.63 -7.28 -5.55
C MET A 303 3.56 -8.06 -6.49
N GLY A 304 3.49 -7.84 -7.81
CA GLY A 304 4.42 -8.41 -8.78
C GLY A 304 4.33 -9.93 -8.99
N LEU A 305 3.39 -10.63 -8.35
CA LEU A 305 3.26 -12.08 -8.46
C LEU A 305 3.03 -12.53 -9.91
N ALA A 306 2.15 -11.84 -10.65
CA ALA A 306 1.84 -12.20 -12.04
C ALA A 306 3.06 -12.15 -12.99
N SER A 307 4.05 -11.29 -12.71
CA SER A 307 5.27 -11.21 -13.53
C SER A 307 6.38 -12.16 -13.05
N LYS A 308 6.37 -12.52 -11.76
CA LYS A 308 7.40 -13.38 -11.13
C LYS A 308 7.01 -14.86 -11.13
N LEU A 309 5.72 -15.19 -11.15
CA LEU A 309 5.17 -16.54 -11.11
C LEU A 309 4.49 -16.87 -12.45
N SER A 310 5.29 -17.15 -13.48
CA SER A 310 4.77 -17.40 -14.83
C SER A 310 3.87 -18.63 -14.97
N PHE A 311 3.85 -19.50 -13.97
CA PHE A 311 2.97 -20.68 -13.93
C PHE A 311 1.58 -20.37 -13.39
N ALA A 312 1.39 -19.26 -12.65
CA ALA A 312 0.13 -18.92 -12.01
C ALA A 312 -0.75 -18.05 -12.92
N ARG A 313 -2.06 -18.17 -12.74
CA ARG A 313 -3.11 -17.43 -13.47
C ARG A 313 -3.15 -15.97 -13.02
N ASP A 314 -3.15 -15.06 -13.99
CA ASP A 314 -3.46 -13.64 -13.77
C ASP A 314 -4.96 -13.38 -14.02
N ARG A 315 -5.74 -13.34 -12.93
CA ARG A 315 -7.22 -13.29 -12.93
C ARG A 315 -7.80 -12.24 -12.00
N LEU A 316 -7.09 -11.13 -11.80
CA LEU A 316 -7.53 -10.08 -10.86
C LEU A 316 -8.93 -9.52 -11.15
N THR A 317 -9.30 -9.36 -12.42
CA THR A 317 -10.61 -8.79 -12.78
C THR A 317 -11.74 -9.79 -12.47
N GLU A 318 -11.51 -11.07 -12.73
CA GLU A 318 -12.39 -12.16 -12.35
C GLU A 318 -12.49 -12.27 -10.81
N SER A 319 -11.37 -12.20 -10.10
CA SER A 319 -11.32 -12.13 -8.63
C SER A 319 -12.13 -10.96 -8.07
N PHE A 320 -12.06 -9.77 -8.69
CA PHE A 320 -12.88 -8.61 -8.30
C PHE A 320 -14.37 -8.84 -8.59
N PHE A 321 -14.71 -9.49 -9.71
CA PHE A 321 -16.07 -9.87 -10.05
C PHE A 321 -16.69 -10.83 -9.02
N TRP A 322 -15.91 -11.77 -8.50
CA TRP A 322 -16.32 -12.63 -7.39
C TRP A 322 -16.64 -11.82 -6.14
N SER A 323 -15.74 -10.94 -5.71
CA SER A 323 -15.95 -10.06 -4.54
C SER A 323 -17.22 -9.20 -4.67
N LEU A 324 -17.52 -8.72 -5.89
CA LEU A 324 -18.76 -7.98 -6.18
C LEU A 324 -20.01 -8.86 -6.08
N GLY A 325 -19.93 -10.10 -6.53
CA GLY A 325 -21.01 -11.07 -6.40
C GLY A 325 -21.32 -11.40 -4.95
N ILE A 326 -20.27 -11.53 -4.12
CA ILE A 326 -20.38 -11.77 -2.67
C ILE A 326 -20.92 -10.54 -1.94
N VAL A 327 -20.35 -9.35 -2.21
CA VAL A 327 -20.65 -8.09 -1.51
C VAL A 327 -20.93 -6.94 -2.48
N SER A 328 -22.13 -6.93 -3.06
CA SER A 328 -22.49 -5.90 -4.05
C SER A 328 -22.82 -4.52 -3.47
N HIS A 329 -23.21 -4.43 -2.19
CA HIS A 329 -23.71 -3.18 -1.63
C HIS A 329 -22.62 -2.08 -1.56
N PRO A 330 -22.85 -0.85 -2.09
CA PRO A 330 -21.79 0.16 -2.29
C PRO A 330 -21.02 0.56 -1.03
N ASN A 331 -21.69 0.62 0.14
CA ASN A 331 -21.05 0.97 1.42
C ASN A 331 -19.93 0.02 1.90
N PHE A 332 -19.80 -1.19 1.33
CA PHE A 332 -18.77 -2.16 1.73
C PHE A 332 -17.58 -2.19 0.77
N SER A 333 -17.12 -1.01 0.36
CA SER A 333 -15.96 -0.84 -0.53
C SER A 333 -14.71 -1.55 0.00
N ASN A 334 -14.42 -1.39 1.30
CA ASN A 334 -13.25 -2.03 1.92
C ASN A 334 -13.33 -3.56 1.83
N CYS A 335 -14.47 -4.14 2.22
CA CYS A 335 -14.70 -5.57 2.17
C CYS A 335 -14.48 -6.14 0.76
N ARG A 336 -15.03 -5.50 -0.29
CA ARG A 336 -14.79 -5.93 -1.68
C ARG A 336 -13.32 -5.91 -2.08
N LYS A 337 -12.60 -4.85 -1.71
CA LYS A 337 -11.17 -4.73 -2.02
C LYS A 337 -10.37 -5.83 -1.34
N GLU A 338 -10.56 -6.02 -0.04
CA GLU A 338 -9.84 -7.05 0.72
C GLU A 338 -10.20 -8.47 0.26
N LEU A 339 -11.47 -8.76 -0.03
CA LEU A 339 -11.88 -10.04 -0.62
C LEU A 339 -11.28 -10.27 -2.02
N THR A 340 -11.01 -9.20 -2.77
CA THR A 340 -10.34 -9.32 -4.08
C THR A 340 -8.89 -9.71 -3.91
N LYS A 341 -8.20 -9.17 -2.90
CA LYS A 341 -6.85 -9.60 -2.55
C LYS A 341 -6.85 -11.08 -2.14
N VAL A 342 -7.79 -11.49 -1.29
CA VAL A 342 -7.98 -12.88 -0.87
C VAL A 342 -8.21 -13.80 -2.06
N ALA A 343 -9.12 -13.45 -2.97
CA ALA A 343 -9.42 -14.23 -4.18
C ALA A 343 -8.22 -14.39 -5.12
N ALA A 344 -7.43 -13.32 -5.30
CA ALA A 344 -6.23 -13.35 -6.14
C ALA A 344 -5.16 -14.25 -5.53
N LEU A 345 -4.95 -14.18 -4.20
CA LEU A 345 -4.01 -15.05 -3.49
C LEU A 345 -4.45 -16.51 -3.49
N ILE A 346 -5.74 -16.80 -3.28
CA ILE A 346 -6.29 -18.16 -3.42
C ILE A 346 -5.96 -18.72 -4.79
N THR A 347 -6.17 -17.94 -5.86
CA THR A 347 -5.90 -18.40 -7.24
C THR A 347 -4.42 -18.76 -7.44
N VAL A 348 -3.50 -17.95 -6.91
CA VAL A 348 -2.06 -18.26 -7.00
C VAL A 348 -1.71 -19.51 -6.18
N LEU A 349 -2.27 -19.66 -4.99
CA LEU A 349 -1.99 -20.82 -4.15
C LEU A 349 -2.57 -22.10 -4.75
N ASP A 350 -3.77 -22.05 -5.31
CA ASP A 350 -4.36 -23.15 -6.08
C ASP A 350 -3.35 -23.64 -7.14
N ASP A 351 -2.83 -22.73 -7.98
CA ASP A 351 -1.80 -23.01 -9.01
C ASP A 351 -0.48 -23.57 -8.45
N VAL A 352 -0.12 -23.17 -7.22
CA VAL A 352 1.07 -23.72 -6.54
C VAL A 352 0.84 -25.18 -6.18
N TYR A 353 -0.35 -25.55 -5.70
CA TYR A 353 -0.66 -26.90 -5.21
C TYR A 353 -1.05 -27.88 -6.32
N ASP A 354 -1.85 -27.47 -7.29
CA ASP A 354 -2.40 -28.35 -8.33
C ASP A 354 -1.44 -28.58 -9.51
N VAL A 355 -0.64 -27.57 -9.86
CA VAL A 355 0.25 -27.56 -11.03
C VAL A 355 1.71 -27.61 -10.63
N TYR A 356 2.22 -26.62 -9.91
CA TYR A 356 3.66 -26.32 -9.96
C TYR A 356 4.50 -26.99 -8.87
N GLY A 357 4.02 -27.02 -7.62
CA GLY A 357 4.76 -27.52 -6.47
C GLY A 357 4.88 -29.05 -6.45
N THR A 358 6.00 -29.53 -5.94
CA THR A 358 6.18 -30.95 -5.60
C THR A 358 5.57 -31.26 -4.22
N LEU A 359 5.18 -32.50 -3.95
CA LEU A 359 4.57 -32.86 -2.66
C LEU A 359 5.42 -32.43 -1.46
N ASP A 360 6.75 -32.63 -1.50
CA ASP A 360 7.66 -32.23 -0.41
C ASP A 360 7.65 -30.71 -0.20
N GLU A 361 7.68 -29.93 -1.29
CA GLU A 361 7.58 -28.46 -1.23
C GLU A 361 6.21 -28.02 -0.68
N LEU A 362 5.12 -28.69 -1.07
CA LEU A 362 3.76 -28.39 -0.60
C LEU A 362 3.57 -28.72 0.89
N GLU A 363 4.20 -29.78 1.39
CA GLU A 363 4.20 -30.09 2.83
C GLU A 363 4.91 -28.99 3.62
N LEU A 364 6.07 -28.51 3.15
CA LEU A 364 6.78 -27.38 3.76
C LEU A 364 5.96 -26.08 3.74
N PHE A 365 5.28 -25.79 2.62
CA PHE A 365 4.44 -24.61 2.51
C PHE A 365 3.21 -24.69 3.43
N THR A 366 2.54 -25.85 3.47
CA THR A 366 1.38 -26.08 4.35
C THR A 366 1.77 -25.89 5.81
N ASP A 367 2.91 -26.45 6.20
CA ASP A 367 3.47 -26.35 7.55
C ASP A 367 3.87 -24.90 7.91
N ALA A 368 4.41 -24.14 6.96
CA ALA A 368 4.67 -22.70 7.14
C ALA A 368 3.39 -21.89 7.42
N VAL A 369 2.30 -22.17 6.68
CA VAL A 369 0.98 -21.53 6.88
C VAL A 369 0.33 -21.99 8.19
N GLU A 370 0.46 -23.26 8.55
CA GLU A 370 -0.07 -23.80 9.81
C GLU A 370 0.59 -23.15 11.03
N ARG A 371 1.92 -23.04 11.02
CA ARG A 371 2.64 -22.29 12.07
C ARG A 371 2.37 -20.79 11.98
N TRP A 372 2.11 -20.27 10.78
CA TRP A 372 1.98 -18.84 10.50
C TRP A 372 3.19 -18.07 11.03
N ASP A 373 4.37 -18.58 10.69
CA ASP A 373 5.65 -18.07 11.15
C ASP A 373 6.44 -17.52 9.96
N VAL A 374 6.68 -16.21 9.97
CA VAL A 374 7.44 -15.53 8.92
C VAL A 374 8.86 -16.10 8.75
N ASN A 375 9.43 -16.69 9.80
CA ASN A 375 10.78 -17.29 9.74
C ASN A 375 10.84 -18.55 8.88
N ALA A 376 9.70 -19.14 8.51
CA ALA A 376 9.63 -20.29 7.59
C ALA A 376 10.20 -19.98 6.20
N ILE A 377 10.28 -18.70 5.80
CA ILE A 377 10.88 -18.29 4.52
C ILE A 377 12.30 -18.79 4.32
N ASN A 378 13.05 -19.06 5.39
CA ASN A 378 14.42 -19.55 5.31
C ASN A 378 14.49 -20.98 4.74
N ASN A 379 13.40 -21.75 4.85
CA ASN A 379 13.33 -23.15 4.44
C ASN A 379 12.51 -23.36 3.16
N LEU A 380 11.87 -22.32 2.63
CA LEU A 380 11.05 -22.40 1.41
C LEU A 380 11.86 -22.08 0.15
N PRO A 381 11.55 -22.72 -1.00
CA PRO A 381 12.03 -22.28 -2.31
C PRO A 381 11.59 -20.85 -2.62
N ASP A 382 12.36 -20.11 -3.43
CA ASP A 382 12.14 -18.67 -3.61
C ASP A 382 10.72 -18.30 -4.12
N TYR A 383 10.15 -19.09 -5.04
CA TYR A 383 8.80 -18.84 -5.53
C TYR A 383 7.74 -19.02 -4.44
N MET A 384 7.94 -19.98 -3.52
CA MET A 384 7.10 -20.20 -2.35
C MET A 384 7.34 -19.16 -1.27
N THR A 385 8.58 -18.71 -1.07
CA THR A 385 8.88 -17.56 -0.21
C THR A 385 8.09 -16.34 -0.68
N LEU A 386 8.07 -16.07 -1.99
CA LEU A 386 7.31 -14.96 -2.56
C LEU A 386 5.79 -15.12 -2.31
N CYS A 387 5.23 -16.30 -2.56
CA CYS A 387 3.81 -16.59 -2.31
C CYS A 387 3.45 -16.45 -0.82
N PHE A 388 4.28 -17.01 0.05
CA PHE A 388 4.07 -17.00 1.49
C PHE A 388 4.15 -15.58 2.05
N LEU A 389 5.15 -14.79 1.68
CA LEU A 389 5.25 -13.40 2.13
C LEU A 389 4.10 -12.53 1.60
N ALA A 390 3.68 -12.74 0.34
CA ALA A 390 2.53 -12.01 -0.22
C ALA A 390 1.23 -12.34 0.54
N LEU A 391 0.99 -13.62 0.84
CA LEU A 391 -0.12 -14.05 1.70
C LEU A 391 0.01 -13.44 3.10
N TYR A 392 1.13 -13.71 3.76
CA TYR A 392 1.39 -13.34 5.15
C TYR A 392 1.22 -11.84 5.40
N ASN A 393 1.84 -11.01 4.56
CA ASN A 393 1.79 -9.56 4.68
C ASN A 393 0.38 -9.02 4.41
N THR A 394 -0.30 -9.52 3.37
CA THR A 394 -1.67 -9.08 3.03
C THR A 394 -2.64 -9.36 4.16
N ILE A 395 -2.58 -10.56 4.77
CA ILE A 395 -3.50 -10.93 5.85
C ILE A 395 -3.16 -10.19 7.14
N ASN A 396 -1.87 -9.99 7.46
CA ASN A 396 -1.50 -9.24 8.66
C ASN A 396 -1.78 -7.73 8.52
N GLU A 397 -1.78 -7.18 7.30
CA GLU A 397 -2.30 -5.82 7.02
C GLU A 397 -3.80 -5.74 7.35
N MET A 398 -4.60 -6.72 6.89
CA MET A 398 -6.03 -6.78 7.24
C MET A 398 -6.25 -6.92 8.75
N VAL A 399 -5.46 -7.75 9.43
CA VAL A 399 -5.51 -7.88 10.90
C VAL A 399 -5.25 -6.54 11.58
N PHE A 400 -4.26 -5.79 11.11
CA PHE A 400 -3.96 -4.46 11.63
C PHE A 400 -5.12 -3.49 11.43
N ASP A 401 -5.70 -3.43 10.23
CA ASP A 401 -6.82 -2.52 9.96
C ASP A 401 -8.07 -2.88 10.77
N ILE A 402 -8.41 -4.16 10.88
CA ILE A 402 -9.52 -4.64 11.71
C ILE A 402 -9.28 -4.30 13.18
N PHE A 403 -8.07 -4.49 13.68
CA PHE A 403 -7.73 -4.15 15.07
C PHE A 403 -7.75 -2.64 15.30
N LYS A 404 -7.24 -1.84 14.37
CA LYS A 404 -7.21 -0.37 14.43
C LYS A 404 -8.62 0.23 14.49
N ASP A 405 -9.56 -0.34 13.74
CA ASP A 405 -10.92 0.21 13.62
C ASP A 405 -11.89 -0.36 14.65
N TYR A 406 -11.76 -1.65 15.01
CA TYR A 406 -12.72 -2.36 15.88
C TYR A 406 -12.13 -2.95 17.16
N ALA A 407 -10.81 -2.89 17.37
CA ALA A 407 -10.10 -3.51 18.50
C ALA A 407 -10.31 -5.04 18.61
N VAL A 408 -10.48 -5.71 17.47
CA VAL A 408 -10.71 -7.17 17.40
C VAL A 408 -9.43 -7.88 16.96
N LYS A 409 -8.92 -8.79 17.80
CA LYS A 409 -7.76 -9.64 17.49
C LYS A 409 -8.20 -10.83 16.61
N CYS A 410 -8.35 -10.60 15.31
CA CYS A 410 -8.92 -11.59 14.37
C CYS A 410 -7.93 -12.63 13.83
N ILE A 411 -6.63 -12.50 14.10
CA ILE A 411 -5.60 -13.36 13.52
C ILE A 411 -5.80 -14.87 13.74
N PRO A 412 -6.27 -15.37 14.91
CA PRO A 412 -6.44 -16.81 15.10
C PRO A 412 -7.47 -17.41 14.12
N TYR A 413 -8.49 -16.63 13.76
CA TYR A 413 -9.56 -17.06 12.87
C TYR A 413 -9.12 -17.03 11.41
N LEU A 414 -8.46 -15.95 10.98
CA LEU A 414 -7.98 -15.80 9.60
C LEU A 414 -6.88 -16.83 9.29
N LYS A 415 -5.91 -17.00 10.20
CA LYS A 415 -4.87 -18.03 10.10
C LYS A 415 -5.46 -19.43 9.98
N LYS A 416 -6.44 -19.77 10.84
CA LYS A 416 -7.09 -21.08 10.80
C LYS A 416 -7.74 -21.34 9.44
N ALA A 417 -8.48 -20.37 8.90
CA ALA A 417 -9.13 -20.53 7.60
C ALA A 417 -8.13 -20.80 6.46
N TRP A 418 -6.99 -20.10 6.44
CA TRP A 418 -5.92 -20.34 5.46
C TRP A 418 -5.18 -21.67 5.68
N CYS A 419 -4.96 -22.06 6.93
CA CYS A 419 -4.36 -23.36 7.28
C CYS A 419 -5.26 -24.52 6.82
N ASP A 420 -6.55 -24.45 7.11
CA ASP A 420 -7.52 -25.47 6.71
C ASP A 420 -7.60 -25.57 5.18
N LEU A 421 -7.56 -24.43 4.47
CA LEU A 421 -7.48 -24.39 3.00
C LEU A 421 -6.20 -25.09 2.48
N CYS A 422 -5.02 -24.72 2.98
CA CYS A 422 -3.76 -25.33 2.54
C CYS A 422 -3.70 -26.84 2.81
N LYS A 423 -4.21 -27.30 3.97
CA LYS A 423 -4.32 -28.72 4.28
C LYS A 423 -5.25 -29.45 3.30
N SER A 424 -6.36 -28.82 2.92
CA SER A 424 -7.30 -29.40 1.95
C SER A 424 -6.72 -29.47 0.53
N PHE A 425 -5.96 -28.45 0.10
CA PHE A 425 -5.20 -28.48 -1.15
C PHE A 425 -4.10 -29.55 -1.14
N LEU A 426 -3.37 -29.68 -0.03
CA LEU A 426 -2.35 -30.73 0.11
C LEU A 426 -2.98 -32.13 0.01
N GLN A 427 -4.18 -32.32 0.58
CA GLN A 427 -4.90 -33.58 0.49
C GLN A 427 -5.31 -33.92 -0.95
N GLU A 428 -5.76 -32.92 -1.72
CA GLU A 428 -6.06 -33.09 -3.16
C GLU A 428 -4.80 -33.37 -3.98
N ALA A 429 -3.70 -32.67 -3.69
CA ALA A 429 -2.41 -32.95 -4.32
C ALA A 429 -1.93 -34.39 -4.02
N LYS A 430 -2.14 -34.89 -2.79
CA LYS A 430 -1.85 -36.28 -2.41
C LYS A 430 -2.72 -37.28 -3.17
N TRP A 431 -4.02 -37.01 -3.31
CA TRP A 431 -4.91 -37.85 -4.11
C TRP A 431 -4.48 -37.88 -5.59
N SER A 432 -4.22 -36.72 -6.17
CA SER A 432 -3.79 -36.56 -7.57
C SER A 432 -2.46 -37.28 -7.84
N ASN A 433 -1.44 -37.05 -7.01
CA ASN A 433 -0.13 -37.68 -7.15
C ASN A 433 -0.19 -39.21 -7.03
N ASN A 434 -1.00 -39.71 -6.10
CA ASN A 434 -1.16 -41.14 -5.86
C ASN A 434 -2.23 -41.80 -6.74
N LYS A 435 -2.91 -41.02 -7.61
CA LYS A 435 -4.03 -41.46 -8.46
C LYS A 435 -5.16 -42.13 -7.66
N VAL A 436 -5.46 -41.58 -6.49
CA VAL A 436 -6.52 -42.06 -5.61
C VAL A 436 -7.82 -41.35 -5.97
N VAL A 437 -8.88 -42.13 -6.20
CA VAL A 437 -10.26 -41.63 -6.30
C VAL A 437 -10.94 -41.89 -4.95
N PRO A 438 -11.12 -40.87 -4.09
CA PRO A 438 -11.78 -41.02 -2.79
C PRO A 438 -13.27 -41.34 -2.95
N ARG A 439 -13.93 -41.67 -1.83
CA ARG A 439 -15.40 -41.75 -1.80
C ARG A 439 -15.99 -40.36 -1.98
N LEU A 440 -17.21 -40.26 -2.54
CA LEU A 440 -17.84 -38.97 -2.80
C LEU A 440 -17.97 -38.13 -1.54
N LYS A 441 -18.37 -38.74 -0.42
CA LYS A 441 -18.51 -38.02 0.85
C LYS A 441 -17.17 -37.45 1.34
N GLU A 442 -16.11 -38.25 1.31
CA GLU A 442 -14.75 -37.85 1.70
C GLU A 442 -14.24 -36.72 0.80
N TYR A 443 -14.47 -36.84 -0.51
CA TYR A 443 -14.17 -35.79 -1.48
C TYR A 443 -14.91 -34.49 -1.17
N LEU A 444 -16.23 -34.54 -0.94
CA LEU A 444 -17.03 -33.34 -0.70
C LEU A 444 -16.71 -32.68 0.66
N GLU A 445 -16.36 -33.46 1.69
CA GLU A 445 -15.91 -32.92 2.97
C GLU A 445 -14.63 -32.08 2.79
N ASN A 446 -13.62 -32.61 2.07
CA ASN A 446 -12.42 -31.86 1.73
C ASN A 446 -12.70 -30.71 0.74
N GLY A 447 -13.48 -31.02 -0.30
CA GLY A 447 -13.84 -30.16 -1.42
C GLY A 447 -14.58 -28.89 -0.98
N SER A 448 -15.42 -29.00 0.05
CA SER A 448 -16.09 -27.85 0.66
C SER A 448 -15.13 -26.86 1.33
N VAL A 449 -13.93 -27.31 1.69
CA VAL A 449 -12.86 -26.46 2.24
C VAL A 449 -11.94 -25.98 1.12
N SER A 450 -11.51 -26.88 0.22
CA SER A 450 -10.57 -26.58 -0.87
C SER A 450 -11.14 -25.60 -1.90
N CYS A 451 -12.46 -25.54 -2.06
CA CYS A 451 -13.07 -24.51 -2.90
C CYS A 451 -12.93 -23.09 -2.33
N SER A 452 -12.32 -22.91 -1.16
CA SER A 452 -12.04 -21.63 -0.48
C SER A 452 -13.24 -20.86 0.07
N GLY A 453 -14.46 -21.44 0.02
CA GLY A 453 -15.67 -20.77 0.51
C GLY A 453 -15.59 -20.35 1.98
N GLY A 454 -15.02 -21.22 2.82
CA GLY A 454 -14.73 -20.90 4.23
C GLY A 454 -13.83 -19.67 4.39
N VAL A 455 -12.79 -19.53 3.57
CA VAL A 455 -11.87 -18.38 3.61
C VAL A 455 -12.61 -17.09 3.24
N PHE A 456 -13.36 -17.07 2.13
CA PHE A 456 -14.16 -15.91 1.74
C PHE A 456 -15.12 -15.46 2.85
N LEU A 457 -15.80 -16.41 3.50
CA LEU A 457 -16.78 -16.10 4.54
C LEU A 457 -16.12 -15.67 5.85
N THR A 458 -15.04 -16.30 6.28
CA THR A 458 -14.31 -15.84 7.48
C THR A 458 -13.77 -14.42 7.30
N HIS A 459 -13.18 -14.09 6.14
CA HIS A 459 -12.75 -12.72 5.84
C HIS A 459 -13.92 -11.74 5.82
N SER A 460 -15.00 -12.10 5.12
CA SER A 460 -16.20 -11.26 5.07
C SER A 460 -16.77 -10.97 6.45
N PHE A 461 -16.77 -11.96 7.36
CA PHE A 461 -17.28 -11.79 8.71
C PHE A 461 -16.60 -10.64 9.47
N PHE A 462 -15.27 -10.52 9.39
CA PHE A 462 -14.54 -9.45 10.07
C PHE A 462 -14.52 -8.13 9.30
N LEU A 463 -14.71 -8.16 7.98
CA LEU A 463 -14.70 -6.97 7.11
C LEU A 463 -16.07 -6.30 7.01
N LEU A 464 -17.14 -6.97 7.47
CA LEU A 464 -18.45 -6.37 7.64
C LEU A 464 -18.46 -5.54 8.93
N ASN A 465 -19.05 -4.34 8.87
CA ASN A 465 -19.24 -3.45 10.03
C ASN A 465 -20.34 -3.98 10.97
N GLN A 466 -20.20 -5.21 11.45
CA GLN A 466 -21.18 -5.92 12.29
C GLN A 466 -20.67 -6.10 13.72
N GLU A 467 -21.59 -6.39 14.65
CA GLU A 467 -21.21 -6.69 16.02
C GLU A 467 -20.67 -8.12 16.11
N ILE A 468 -19.46 -8.27 16.65
CA ILE A 468 -18.80 -9.56 16.78
C ILE A 468 -19.10 -10.15 18.16
N THR A 469 -19.79 -11.29 18.17
CA THR A 469 -20.17 -12.00 19.42
C THR A 469 -19.42 -13.32 19.56
N GLU A 470 -19.17 -13.75 20.79
CA GLU A 470 -18.52 -15.05 21.09
C GLU A 470 -19.26 -16.26 20.46
N PRO A 471 -20.60 -16.38 20.53
CA PRO A 471 -21.31 -17.46 19.84
C PRO A 471 -21.11 -17.46 18.32
N ALA A 472 -21.04 -16.28 17.70
CA ALA A 472 -20.78 -16.15 16.28
C ALA A 472 -19.34 -16.58 15.93
N LEU A 473 -18.34 -16.19 16.74
CA LEU A 473 -16.94 -16.62 16.57
C LEU A 473 -16.76 -18.13 16.73
N HIS A 474 -17.42 -18.74 17.72
CA HIS A 474 -17.43 -20.20 17.90
C HIS A 474 -18.07 -20.91 16.69
N SER A 475 -19.20 -20.39 16.22
CA SER A 475 -19.90 -20.92 15.03
C SER A 475 -19.07 -20.76 13.76
N LEU A 476 -18.35 -19.65 13.60
CA LEU A 476 -17.44 -19.38 12.48
C LEU A 476 -16.28 -20.39 12.47
N THR A 477 -15.63 -20.59 13.62
CA THR A 477 -14.45 -21.45 13.77
C THR A 477 -14.73 -22.91 13.46
N ASN A 478 -15.93 -23.38 13.80
CA ASN A 478 -16.37 -24.75 13.60
C ASN A 478 -17.05 -25.01 12.24
N TYR A 479 -17.02 -24.02 11.34
CA TYR A 479 -17.71 -24.06 10.06
C TYR A 479 -19.19 -24.40 10.23
N HIS A 480 -19.95 -23.51 10.87
CA HIS A 480 -21.41 -23.62 10.98
C HIS A 480 -22.06 -24.01 9.63
N ASP A 481 -23.20 -24.72 9.68
CA ASP A 481 -23.84 -25.31 8.49
C ASP A 481 -24.15 -24.29 7.38
N LEU A 482 -24.33 -23.02 7.74
CA LEU A 482 -24.42 -21.90 6.79
C LEU A 482 -23.18 -21.79 5.88
N LEU A 483 -21.97 -21.82 6.46
CA LEU A 483 -20.71 -21.75 5.72
C LEU A 483 -20.49 -23.02 4.89
N ARG A 484 -20.78 -24.18 5.48
CA ARG A 484 -20.67 -25.48 4.78
C ARG A 484 -21.60 -25.56 3.59
N SER A 485 -22.86 -25.16 3.76
CA SER A 485 -23.86 -25.19 2.69
C SER A 485 -23.47 -24.26 1.54
N SER A 486 -23.05 -23.03 1.85
CA SER A 486 -22.55 -22.09 0.84
C SER A 486 -21.34 -22.65 0.08
N SER A 487 -20.37 -23.20 0.80
CA SER A 487 -19.16 -23.79 0.19
C SER A 487 -19.45 -25.07 -0.58
N THR A 488 -20.44 -25.86 -0.16
CA THR A 488 -20.91 -27.05 -0.90
C THR A 488 -21.52 -26.65 -2.24
N VAL A 489 -22.37 -25.60 -2.26
CA VAL A 489 -22.90 -25.08 -3.53
C VAL A 489 -21.75 -24.57 -4.41
N PHE A 490 -20.76 -23.90 -3.83
CA PHE A 490 -19.59 -23.44 -4.57
C PHE A 490 -18.82 -24.62 -5.19
N ARG A 491 -18.32 -25.57 -4.39
CA ARG A 491 -17.58 -26.74 -4.87
C ARG A 491 -18.35 -27.48 -5.97
N ILE A 492 -19.59 -27.87 -5.70
CA ILE A 492 -20.35 -28.68 -6.67
C ILE A 492 -20.62 -27.90 -7.97
N SER A 493 -20.87 -26.59 -7.89
CA SER A 493 -21.06 -25.77 -9.10
C SER A 493 -19.80 -25.74 -9.96
N ASN A 494 -18.62 -25.66 -9.34
CA ASN A 494 -17.34 -25.75 -10.02
C ASN A 494 -17.18 -27.12 -10.72
N ASP A 495 -17.33 -28.24 -10.02
CA ASP A 495 -17.16 -29.60 -10.61
C ASP A 495 -18.08 -29.86 -11.77
N LEU A 496 -19.34 -29.45 -11.64
CA LEU A 496 -20.33 -29.62 -12.69
C LEU A 496 -19.89 -28.92 -13.99
N ALA A 497 -19.09 -27.86 -13.88
CA ALA A 497 -18.60 -27.08 -15.00
C ALA A 497 -17.22 -27.51 -15.51
N THR A 498 -16.32 -27.99 -14.64
CA THR A 498 -14.90 -28.25 -14.97
C THR A 498 -14.58 -29.72 -15.21
N SER A 499 -15.37 -30.63 -14.64
CA SER A 499 -15.07 -32.08 -14.60
C SER A 499 -14.66 -32.72 -15.94
N THR A 500 -15.30 -32.32 -17.05
CA THR A 500 -14.98 -32.88 -18.37
C THR A 500 -13.55 -32.54 -18.78
N GLU A 501 -13.13 -31.29 -18.62
CA GLU A 501 -11.79 -30.83 -19.00
C GLU A 501 -10.72 -31.30 -18.00
N GLU A 502 -11.07 -31.39 -16.71
CA GLU A 502 -10.21 -31.97 -15.67
C GLU A 502 -9.85 -33.43 -16.02
N MET A 503 -10.83 -34.24 -16.40
CA MET A 503 -10.62 -35.62 -16.85
C MET A 503 -9.73 -35.70 -18.10
N GLU A 504 -9.88 -34.77 -19.05
CA GLU A 504 -9.04 -34.69 -20.25
C GLU A 504 -7.57 -34.31 -19.92
N CYS A 505 -7.37 -33.47 -18.91
CA CYS A 505 -6.06 -33.06 -18.42
C CYS A 505 -5.38 -34.09 -17.51
N GLY A 506 -6.05 -35.22 -17.22
CA GLY A 506 -5.51 -36.32 -16.42
C GLY A 506 -5.70 -36.16 -14.92
N GLU A 507 -6.59 -35.27 -14.47
CA GLU A 507 -7.04 -35.25 -13.08
C GLU A 507 -7.87 -36.48 -12.77
N THR A 508 -7.65 -37.04 -11.58
CA THR A 508 -8.19 -38.36 -11.21
C THR A 508 -9.39 -38.29 -10.28
N ALA A 509 -9.64 -37.16 -9.61
CA ALA A 509 -10.67 -37.03 -8.60
C ALA A 509 -11.41 -35.68 -8.65
N ASN A 510 -12.68 -35.74 -9.03
CA ASN A 510 -13.70 -34.71 -8.82
C ASN A 510 -15.01 -35.36 -8.37
N SER A 511 -16.02 -34.59 -7.94
CA SER A 511 -17.24 -35.19 -7.39
C SER A 511 -17.98 -36.11 -8.38
N ILE A 512 -17.93 -35.83 -9.68
CA ILE A 512 -18.54 -36.67 -10.72
C ILE A 512 -17.83 -38.01 -10.80
N THR A 513 -16.50 -38.00 -10.93
CA THR A 513 -15.70 -39.23 -11.00
C THR A 513 -15.76 -40.04 -9.71
N CYS A 514 -15.79 -39.37 -8.54
CA CYS A 514 -15.96 -40.03 -7.25
C CYS A 514 -17.33 -40.73 -7.13
N TYR A 515 -18.42 -40.08 -7.54
CA TYR A 515 -19.76 -40.69 -7.55
C TYR A 515 -19.80 -41.91 -8.47
N MET A 516 -19.29 -41.76 -9.70
CA MET A 516 -19.29 -42.83 -10.71
C MET A 516 -18.47 -44.03 -10.22
N ASN A 517 -17.32 -43.79 -9.58
CA ASN A 517 -16.48 -44.83 -9.01
C ASN A 517 -17.13 -45.53 -7.81
N GLU A 518 -17.81 -44.80 -6.93
CA GLU A 518 -18.44 -45.35 -5.73
C GLU A 518 -19.72 -46.15 -6.04
N THR A 519 -20.53 -45.68 -6.99
CA THR A 519 -21.87 -46.22 -7.26
C THR A 519 -21.94 -47.09 -8.52
N GLY A 520 -20.97 -46.96 -9.43
CA GLY A 520 -21.06 -47.54 -10.78
C GLY A 520 -22.09 -46.87 -11.69
N GLY A 521 -22.67 -45.73 -11.29
CA GLY A 521 -23.67 -44.98 -12.04
C GLY A 521 -23.12 -44.22 -13.25
N SER A 522 -24.01 -43.69 -14.11
CA SER A 522 -23.59 -42.86 -15.25
C SER A 522 -23.21 -41.44 -14.82
N GLU A 523 -22.55 -40.70 -15.71
CA GLU A 523 -22.26 -39.28 -15.50
C GLU A 523 -23.55 -38.46 -15.30
N GLU A 524 -24.62 -38.77 -16.03
CA GLU A 524 -25.92 -38.11 -15.86
C GLU A 524 -26.53 -38.38 -14.49
N ASP A 525 -26.38 -39.60 -13.96
CA ASP A 525 -26.82 -39.94 -12.60
C ASP A 525 -26.00 -39.18 -11.56
N ALA A 526 -24.69 -39.08 -11.75
CA ALA A 526 -23.80 -38.27 -10.90
C ALA A 526 -24.23 -36.79 -10.91
N ARG A 527 -24.39 -36.19 -12.09
CA ARG A 527 -24.82 -34.80 -12.25
C ARG A 527 -26.20 -34.56 -11.64
N ARG A 528 -27.13 -35.52 -11.71
CA ARG A 528 -28.45 -35.43 -11.07
C ARG A 528 -28.33 -35.48 -9.55
N ASN A 529 -27.52 -36.38 -9.00
CA ASN A 529 -27.28 -36.48 -7.57
C ASN A 529 -26.66 -35.18 -7.01
N LEU A 530 -25.62 -34.66 -7.67
CA LEU A 530 -24.95 -33.43 -7.27
C LEU A 530 -25.88 -32.20 -7.29
N ARG A 531 -26.79 -32.10 -8.27
CA ARG A 531 -27.83 -31.06 -8.28
C ARG A 531 -28.81 -31.18 -7.10
N SER A 532 -29.12 -32.40 -6.66
CA SER A 532 -29.93 -32.62 -5.46
C SER A 532 -29.23 -32.14 -4.19
N LEU A 533 -27.91 -32.36 -4.08
CA LEU A 533 -27.11 -31.85 -2.95
C LEU A 533 -27.05 -30.32 -2.93
N ILE A 534 -26.98 -29.67 -4.10
CA ILE A 534 -27.12 -28.21 -4.22
C ILE A 534 -28.47 -27.75 -3.67
N ASP A 535 -29.58 -28.42 -4.05
CA ASP A 535 -30.91 -28.09 -3.57
C ASP A 535 -31.03 -28.26 -2.04
N GLU A 536 -30.41 -29.29 -1.46
CA GLU A 536 -30.34 -29.49 0.01
C GLU A 536 -29.54 -28.38 0.71
N ALA A 537 -28.39 -27.99 0.15
CA ALA A 537 -27.58 -26.90 0.70
C ALA A 537 -28.34 -25.56 0.66
N TRP A 538 -29.09 -25.29 -0.41
CA TRP A 538 -29.97 -24.10 -0.48
C TRP A 538 -31.05 -24.10 0.60
N LYS A 539 -31.68 -25.26 0.87
CA LYS A 539 -32.67 -25.40 1.95
C LYS A 539 -32.07 -25.09 3.33
N ASN A 540 -30.84 -25.53 3.59
CA ASN A 540 -30.15 -25.24 4.84
C ASN A 540 -29.83 -23.74 5.00
N MET A 541 -29.41 -23.07 3.93
CA MET A 541 -29.21 -21.61 3.94
C MET A 541 -30.53 -20.85 4.12
N ASN A 542 -31.60 -21.28 3.44
CA ASN A 542 -32.93 -20.70 3.59
C ASN A 542 -33.45 -20.81 5.02
N ARG A 543 -33.21 -21.95 5.68
CA ARG A 543 -33.52 -22.14 7.11
C ARG A 543 -32.76 -21.14 7.98
N SER A 544 -31.47 -20.96 7.73
CA SER A 544 -30.62 -20.03 8.48
C SER A 544 -31.05 -18.57 8.31
N LEU A 545 -31.64 -18.22 7.17
CA LEU A 545 -32.18 -16.89 6.90
C LEU A 545 -33.46 -16.60 7.69
N VAL A 546 -34.34 -17.58 7.85
CA VAL A 546 -35.71 -17.38 8.36
C VAL A 546 -35.86 -17.76 9.84
N MET A 547 -34.99 -18.62 10.36
CA MET A 547 -34.98 -19.05 11.76
C MET A 547 -33.90 -18.31 12.56
N ASP A 548 -33.97 -18.36 13.90
CA ASP A 548 -32.96 -17.74 14.76
C ASP A 548 -31.56 -18.28 14.43
N SER A 549 -30.65 -17.37 14.09
CA SER A 549 -29.25 -17.64 13.74
C SER A 549 -28.33 -16.87 14.67
N THR A 550 -27.14 -17.43 14.93
CA THR A 550 -26.08 -16.73 15.67
C THR A 550 -25.43 -15.60 14.87
N PHE A 551 -25.67 -15.56 13.56
CA PHE A 551 -25.10 -14.58 12.65
C PHE A 551 -26.09 -13.48 12.29
N ASP A 552 -25.58 -12.26 12.09
CA ASP A 552 -26.37 -11.14 11.59
C ASP A 552 -26.84 -11.38 10.14
N LYS A 553 -27.98 -10.76 9.80
CA LYS A 553 -28.62 -10.88 8.49
C LYS A 553 -27.69 -10.50 7.33
N SER A 554 -26.83 -9.50 7.52
CA SER A 554 -25.82 -9.08 6.53
C SER A 554 -24.84 -10.20 6.21
N PHE A 555 -24.35 -10.93 7.22
CA PHE A 555 -23.43 -12.05 7.01
C PHE A 555 -24.13 -13.26 6.39
N ILE A 556 -25.37 -13.54 6.79
CA ILE A 556 -26.18 -14.59 6.15
C ILE A 556 -26.36 -14.30 4.66
N GLU A 557 -26.69 -13.06 4.31
CA GLU A 557 -26.82 -12.64 2.92
C GLU A 557 -25.50 -12.81 2.15
N VAL A 558 -24.36 -12.46 2.75
CA VAL A 558 -23.03 -12.69 2.16
C VAL A 558 -22.76 -14.18 1.92
N ALA A 559 -23.10 -15.05 2.87
CA ALA A 559 -22.98 -16.50 2.69
C ALA A 559 -23.85 -17.02 1.54
N MET A 560 -25.08 -16.54 1.43
CA MET A 560 -25.95 -16.88 0.29
C MET A 560 -25.40 -16.32 -1.02
N ASN A 561 -24.87 -15.10 -1.01
CA ASN A 561 -24.29 -14.46 -2.20
C ASN A 561 -23.07 -15.20 -2.74
N LEU A 562 -22.24 -15.79 -1.88
CA LEU A 562 -21.17 -16.70 -2.32
C LEU A 562 -21.71 -17.87 -3.14
N ALA A 563 -22.79 -18.51 -2.68
CA ALA A 563 -23.45 -19.58 -3.43
C ALA A 563 -24.04 -19.09 -4.76
N ARG A 564 -24.67 -17.89 -4.76
CA ARG A 564 -25.22 -17.26 -5.98
C ARG A 564 -24.14 -17.01 -7.03
N ILE A 565 -23.04 -16.39 -6.63
CA ILE A 565 -21.98 -16.04 -7.57
C ILE A 565 -21.26 -17.29 -8.08
N ALA A 566 -21.10 -18.33 -7.25
CA ALA A 566 -20.52 -19.58 -7.70
C ALA A 566 -21.39 -20.26 -8.78
N GLN A 567 -22.69 -20.41 -8.53
CA GLN A 567 -23.61 -20.96 -9.54
C GLN A 567 -23.65 -20.13 -10.81
N PHE A 568 -23.59 -18.80 -10.69
CA PHE A 568 -23.60 -17.91 -11.83
C PHE A 568 -22.33 -18.01 -12.67
N THR A 569 -21.16 -18.02 -12.03
CA THR A 569 -19.85 -18.09 -12.69
C THR A 569 -19.69 -19.41 -13.43
N TYR A 570 -20.10 -20.53 -12.82
CA TYR A 570 -19.94 -21.87 -13.40
C TYR A 570 -21.15 -22.36 -14.22
N GLN A 571 -22.17 -21.53 -14.43
CA GLN A 571 -23.41 -21.92 -15.13
C GLN A 571 -23.17 -22.48 -16.54
N HIS A 572 -22.11 -22.04 -17.22
CA HIS A 572 -21.87 -22.32 -18.64
C HIS A 572 -20.41 -22.71 -18.93
N GLY A 573 -19.72 -23.31 -17.96
CA GLY A 573 -18.29 -23.66 -18.03
C GLY A 573 -17.46 -22.88 -17.02
N ASP A 574 -16.14 -23.00 -17.12
CA ASP A 574 -15.20 -22.34 -16.21
C ASP A 574 -15.08 -20.82 -16.46
N GLY A 575 -15.92 -20.05 -15.77
CA GLY A 575 -15.91 -18.59 -15.84
C GLY A 575 -14.76 -17.89 -15.11
N HIS A 576 -13.89 -18.62 -14.39
CA HIS A 576 -12.78 -18.04 -13.60
C HIS A 576 -11.40 -18.45 -14.11
N GLY A 577 -11.11 -19.75 -14.21
CA GLY A 577 -9.82 -20.25 -14.67
C GLY A 577 -9.63 -20.07 -16.17
N ARG A 578 -10.67 -20.37 -16.94
CA ARG A 578 -10.69 -20.33 -18.42
C ARG A 578 -11.85 -19.48 -18.98
N PRO A 579 -11.94 -18.18 -18.60
CA PRO A 579 -13.07 -17.33 -18.95
C PRO A 579 -13.24 -17.22 -20.47
N ASP A 580 -14.45 -17.48 -20.94
CA ASP A 580 -14.84 -17.37 -22.34
C ASP A 580 -15.37 -15.96 -22.69
N ASN A 581 -15.80 -15.77 -23.95
CA ASN A 581 -16.39 -14.51 -24.39
C ASN A 581 -17.68 -14.15 -23.63
N ARG A 582 -18.44 -15.15 -23.14
CA ARG A 582 -19.65 -14.92 -22.34
C ARG A 582 -19.29 -14.35 -20.97
N SER A 583 -18.29 -14.93 -20.31
CA SER A 583 -17.75 -14.47 -19.02
C SER A 583 -17.22 -13.03 -19.15
N LYS A 584 -16.44 -12.75 -20.20
CA LYS A 584 -15.97 -11.41 -20.53
C LYS A 584 -17.13 -10.42 -20.75
N SER A 585 -18.18 -10.82 -21.48
CA SER A 585 -19.36 -9.97 -21.72
C SER A 585 -20.13 -9.67 -20.44
N ARG A 586 -20.25 -10.64 -19.52
CA ARG A 586 -20.90 -10.45 -18.21
C ARG A 586 -20.16 -9.42 -17.37
N ILE A 587 -18.85 -9.56 -17.25
CA ILE A 587 -17.99 -8.61 -16.53
C ILE A 587 -18.08 -7.21 -17.16
N LYS A 588 -17.99 -7.10 -18.50
CA LYS A 588 -18.13 -5.81 -19.21
C LYS A 588 -19.45 -5.13 -18.91
N SER A 589 -20.56 -5.86 -18.93
CA SER A 589 -21.89 -5.27 -18.68
C SER A 589 -22.05 -4.67 -17.28
N LEU A 590 -21.27 -5.17 -16.31
CA LEU A 590 -21.31 -4.69 -14.93
C LEU A 590 -20.27 -3.60 -14.66
N LEU A 591 -19.07 -3.73 -15.22
CA LEU A 591 -17.91 -2.90 -14.86
C LEU A 591 -17.48 -1.89 -15.91
N VAL A 592 -17.87 -2.06 -17.17
CA VAL A 592 -17.36 -1.26 -18.29
C VAL A 592 -18.49 -0.49 -18.96
N ASP A 593 -19.55 -1.19 -19.36
CA ASP A 593 -20.57 -0.65 -20.23
C ASP A 593 -21.65 0.07 -19.39
N PRO A 594 -21.74 1.41 -19.40
CA PRO A 594 -22.77 2.12 -18.67
C PRO A 594 -24.14 1.96 -19.34
N ILE A 595 -25.20 2.08 -18.54
CA ILE A 595 -26.56 2.13 -19.07
C ILE A 595 -26.80 3.53 -19.65
N LEU A 596 -27.32 3.60 -20.88
CA LEU A 596 -27.60 4.89 -21.52
C LEU A 596 -28.69 5.67 -20.76
N VAL A 597 -28.37 6.92 -20.41
CA VAL A 597 -29.27 7.87 -19.75
C VAL A 597 -29.54 9.05 -20.69
N ASN A 598 -30.81 9.39 -20.94
CA ASN A 598 -31.18 10.54 -21.75
C ASN A 598 -30.99 11.86 -20.96
N LEU A 599 -29.79 12.45 -21.03
CA LEU A 599 -29.47 13.73 -20.37
C LEU A 599 -29.95 14.98 -21.14
N ILE A 600 -30.63 14.82 -22.29
CA ILE A 600 -31.00 15.91 -23.23
C ILE A 600 -32.13 16.82 -22.69
N SER A 601 -32.81 16.47 -21.60
CA SER A 601 -33.89 17.28 -21.02
C SER A 601 -33.46 18.26 -19.91
N LEU A 602 -32.17 18.37 -19.60
CA LEU A 602 -31.66 19.42 -18.71
C LEU A 602 -31.56 20.74 -19.51
N PRO A 603 -32.28 21.82 -19.15
CA PRO A 603 -32.21 23.07 -19.90
C PRO A 603 -30.77 23.58 -19.94
N TYR A 604 -30.22 23.67 -21.15
CA TYR A 604 -29.03 24.47 -21.43
C TYR A 604 -29.40 25.94 -21.19
N ALA A 605 -29.20 26.43 -19.97
CA ALA A 605 -29.10 27.87 -19.75
C ALA A 605 -27.72 28.33 -20.27
N LEU A 606 -27.61 28.50 -21.59
CA LEU A 606 -26.63 29.39 -22.18
C LEU A 606 -26.95 30.81 -21.68
N SER A 607 -26.22 31.30 -20.69
CA SER A 607 -26.10 32.74 -20.46
C SER A 607 -24.68 33.21 -20.73
N THR A 608 -24.25 33.09 -21.99
CA THR A 608 -23.30 34.04 -22.56
C THR A 608 -24.08 35.29 -22.93
N THR A 609 -24.26 36.19 -21.97
CA THR A 609 -24.53 37.60 -22.25
C THR A 609 -23.75 38.43 -21.26
N GLN A 610 -22.58 38.89 -21.70
CA GLN A 610 -22.00 40.11 -21.18
C GLN A 610 -23.04 41.22 -21.29
N ARG A 611 -23.70 41.53 -20.18
CA ARG A 611 -24.29 42.84 -19.96
C ARG A 611 -23.60 43.46 -18.76
N VAL A 612 -22.74 44.42 -19.06
CA VAL A 612 -22.28 45.43 -18.12
C VAL A 612 -23.53 46.09 -17.54
N VAL A 613 -23.80 45.83 -16.26
CA VAL A 613 -24.72 46.62 -15.45
C VAL A 613 -23.95 47.06 -14.22
N VAL A 614 -23.52 48.33 -14.27
CA VAL A 614 -23.03 49.07 -13.12
C VAL A 614 -24.23 49.37 -12.22
N VAL A 615 -24.28 48.75 -11.03
CA VAL A 615 -25.10 49.23 -9.92
C VAL A 615 -24.24 49.34 -8.67
N LYS A 616 -23.99 50.59 -8.27
CA LYS A 616 -23.48 50.99 -6.96
C LYS A 616 -24.47 50.59 -5.86
N HIS A 617 -24.00 49.93 -4.80
CA HIS A 617 -24.56 50.07 -3.44
C HIS A 617 -23.47 49.70 -2.42
N ARG A 618 -22.83 50.71 -1.81
CA ARG A 618 -23.07 51.24 -0.45
C ARG A 618 -22.67 50.28 0.67
N ASN A 619 -21.50 50.58 1.25
CA ASN A 619 -21.08 50.22 2.60
C ASN A 619 -22.21 50.44 3.61
N HIS A 620 -22.52 49.42 4.40
CA HIS A 620 -22.96 49.58 5.78
C HIS A 620 -22.27 48.52 6.66
N PHE A 621 -21.34 49.00 7.47
CA PHE A 621 -20.80 48.28 8.62
C PHE A 621 -21.93 48.01 9.61
N GLY A 622 -22.13 46.75 9.96
CA GLY A 622 -22.94 46.32 11.08
C GLY A 622 -22.23 45.20 11.82
N ARG A 623 -21.46 45.56 12.85
CA ARG A 623 -20.90 44.62 13.84
C ARG A 623 -22.06 43.79 14.43
N LYS A 624 -22.06 42.48 14.22
CA LYS A 624 -22.62 41.52 15.16
C LYS A 624 -21.66 40.35 15.31
N THR A 625 -21.08 40.29 16.49
CA THR A 625 -20.37 39.14 17.07
C THR A 625 -21.23 37.89 16.92
N VAL A 626 -20.73 36.89 16.18
CA VAL A 626 -21.23 35.51 16.23
C VAL A 626 -20.10 34.65 16.77
N THR A 627 -20.19 34.37 18.07
CA THR A 627 -19.44 33.32 18.76
C THR A 627 -19.63 32.00 18.03
N HIS A 628 -18.57 31.47 17.43
CA HIS A 628 -18.53 30.08 16.97
C HIS A 628 -18.41 29.19 18.22
N ALA A 629 -19.54 28.67 18.68
CA ALA A 629 -19.56 27.53 19.59
C ALA A 629 -19.16 26.30 18.77
N THR A 630 -17.93 25.82 18.96
CA THR A 630 -17.49 24.49 18.54
C THR A 630 -18.29 23.47 19.36
N ALA A 631 -19.31 22.86 18.74
CA ALA A 631 -19.94 21.67 19.29
C ALA A 631 -18.92 20.52 19.22
N LYS A 632 -18.20 20.27 20.33
CA LYS A 632 -17.52 19.00 20.57
C LYS A 632 -18.61 17.92 20.64
N ILE A 633 -18.79 17.16 19.57
CA ILE A 633 -19.51 15.89 19.65
C ILE A 633 -18.57 14.93 20.38
N HIS A 634 -18.79 14.75 21.68
CA HIS A 634 -18.28 13.58 22.40
C HIS A 634 -19.06 12.37 21.90
N VAL A 635 -18.44 11.57 21.04
CA VAL A 635 -18.86 10.19 20.84
C VAL A 635 -18.40 9.44 22.09
N ILE A 636 -19.31 9.26 23.05
CA ILE A 636 -19.11 8.33 24.15
C ILE A 636 -19.34 6.94 23.55
N CYS A 637 -18.26 6.23 23.25
CA CYS A 637 -18.32 4.81 22.98
C CYS A 637 -18.61 4.11 24.32
N GLY A 638 -19.82 3.60 24.48
CA GLY A 638 -20.22 2.88 25.69
C GLY A 638 -19.74 1.43 25.62
N SER A 639 -18.58 1.14 26.21
CA SER A 639 -18.21 -0.22 26.63
C SER A 639 -18.08 -0.24 28.16
N THR A 640 -19.19 -0.53 28.86
CA THR A 640 -19.13 -0.85 30.29
C THR A 640 -18.80 -2.33 30.46
N LYS A 641 -17.51 -2.66 30.47
CA LYS A 641 -16.98 -3.62 31.44
C LYS A 641 -16.09 -2.83 32.39
N LYS A 642 -16.55 -2.69 33.63
CA LYS A 642 -15.73 -2.16 34.73
C LYS A 642 -14.59 -3.15 34.94
N ASP A 643 -13.39 -2.75 34.55
CA ASP A 643 -12.18 -3.34 35.09
C ASP A 643 -11.93 -2.65 36.44
N ASP A 644 -12.03 -3.41 37.53
CA ASP A 644 -11.60 -2.98 38.87
C ASP A 644 -10.05 -3.03 38.95
N GLY A 645 -9.38 -2.30 38.05
CA GLY A 645 -7.93 -2.15 38.00
C GLY A 645 -7.49 -0.87 38.72
N GLN A 646 -6.50 -0.99 39.61
CA GLN A 646 -5.78 0.16 40.19
C GLN A 646 -5.47 1.21 39.11
N LEU A 647 -5.70 2.49 39.42
CA LEU A 647 -5.28 3.62 38.58
C LEU A 647 -3.75 3.58 38.41
N ILE A 648 -3.27 2.93 37.35
CA ILE A 648 -1.86 2.99 36.94
C ILE A 648 -1.58 4.43 36.52
N GLY A 649 -0.80 5.15 37.31
CA GLY A 649 -0.37 6.52 37.00
C GLY A 649 0.67 6.52 35.88
N ARG A 650 0.24 6.69 34.63
CA ARG A 650 1.14 6.81 33.47
C ARG A 650 1.70 8.23 33.33
N ARG A 651 2.96 8.37 32.89
CA ARG A 651 3.55 9.68 32.61
C ARG A 651 3.00 10.24 31.30
N SER A 652 2.98 11.56 31.19
CA SER A 652 2.66 12.29 29.96
C SER A 652 3.68 13.40 29.76
N ALA A 653 4.34 13.42 28.62
CA ALA A 653 5.34 14.44 28.29
C ALA A 653 4.71 15.74 27.73
N ASN A 654 3.39 15.79 27.52
CA ASN A 654 2.66 16.97 27.02
C ASN A 654 3.31 17.58 25.76
N TYR A 655 3.60 16.74 24.77
CA TYR A 655 4.30 17.15 23.56
C TYR A 655 3.61 18.29 22.80
N GLN A 656 4.43 19.12 22.14
CA GLN A 656 3.91 20.17 21.28
C GLN A 656 3.18 19.57 20.07
N PRO A 657 2.04 20.16 19.64
CA PRO A 657 1.32 19.72 18.45
C PRO A 657 2.20 19.68 17.20
N ASN A 658 1.76 18.92 16.20
CA ASN A 658 2.38 18.91 14.88
C ASN A 658 2.43 20.34 14.29
N LEU A 659 3.62 20.76 13.83
CA LEU A 659 3.84 22.09 13.23
C LEU A 659 3.28 22.23 11.81
N TRP A 660 2.89 21.10 11.19
CA TRP A 660 2.53 20.97 9.79
C TRP A 660 1.09 20.47 9.67
N THR A 661 0.25 21.18 8.92
CA THR A 661 -1.11 20.69 8.62
C THR A 661 -1.10 19.85 7.36
N TYR A 662 -1.99 18.85 7.28
CA TYR A 662 -2.14 18.04 6.07
C TYR A 662 -2.51 18.89 4.84
N GLU A 663 -3.34 19.92 5.03
CA GLU A 663 -3.66 20.91 3.99
C GLU A 663 -2.44 21.67 3.50
N PHE A 664 -1.55 22.08 4.42
CA PHE A 664 -0.28 22.74 4.07
C PHE A 664 0.62 21.82 3.23
N LEU A 665 0.69 20.53 3.57
CA LEU A 665 1.48 19.55 2.82
C LEU A 665 0.91 19.28 1.41
N HIS A 666 -0.36 19.59 1.14
CA HIS A 666 -1.02 19.36 -0.16
C HIS A 666 -0.94 20.55 -1.13
N GLN A 667 -0.71 21.76 -0.64
CA GLN A 667 -0.65 22.98 -1.47
C GLN A 667 0.63 23.03 -2.31
N SER A 668 0.61 22.44 -3.50
CA SER A 668 1.62 22.71 -4.54
C SER A 668 0.95 22.68 -5.92
N HIS A 669 0.52 23.84 -6.41
CA HIS A 669 0.03 23.98 -7.78
C HIS A 669 1.22 24.32 -8.67
N HIS A 670 1.68 23.37 -9.50
CA HIS A 670 2.56 23.68 -10.62
C HIS A 670 1.79 23.43 -11.91
N ASN A 671 1.78 24.43 -12.79
CA ASN A 671 1.18 24.31 -14.12
C ASN A 671 2.04 23.35 -14.97
N HIS A 672 1.46 22.25 -15.46
CA HIS A 672 2.17 21.18 -16.19
C HIS A 672 3.05 21.72 -17.34
N HIS A 673 2.57 22.76 -18.04
CA HIS A 673 3.30 23.38 -19.15
C HIS A 673 4.57 24.15 -18.71
N VAL A 674 4.61 24.65 -17.48
CA VAL A 674 5.79 25.37 -16.95
C VAL A 674 6.87 24.39 -16.51
N VAL A 675 6.47 23.19 -16.06
CA VAL A 675 7.38 22.12 -15.65
C VAL A 675 8.18 21.58 -16.85
N GLU A 676 7.52 21.29 -17.97
CA GLU A 676 8.19 20.78 -19.18
C GLU A 676 9.26 21.74 -19.72
N ILE A 677 8.98 23.05 -19.74
CA ILE A 677 9.94 24.08 -20.18
C ILE A 677 11.16 24.14 -19.25
N ILE A 678 10.93 24.04 -17.94
CA ILE A 678 11.98 24.03 -16.92
C ILE A 678 12.88 22.79 -17.09
N GLU A 679 12.27 21.62 -17.28
CA GLU A 679 13.00 20.35 -17.49
C GLU A 679 13.85 20.39 -18.76
N GLU A 680 13.31 20.88 -19.87
CA GLU A 680 14.05 21.01 -21.13
C GLU A 680 15.23 21.98 -20.99
N ARG A 681 15.03 23.11 -20.29
CA ARG A 681 16.09 24.09 -20.04
C ARG A 681 17.17 23.51 -19.13
N ALA A 682 16.79 22.82 -18.06
CA ALA A 682 17.72 22.17 -17.15
C ALA A 682 18.58 21.14 -17.89
N LYS A 683 17.96 20.30 -18.73
CA LYS A 683 18.67 19.31 -19.56
C LYS A 683 19.68 19.94 -20.51
N LYS A 684 19.32 21.03 -21.20
CA LYS A 684 20.25 21.77 -22.08
C LYS A 684 21.43 22.37 -21.31
N LEU A 685 21.23 22.83 -20.08
CA LEU A 685 22.31 23.34 -19.23
C LEU A 685 23.18 22.20 -18.72
N GLU A 686 22.57 21.08 -18.32
CA GLU A 686 23.26 19.85 -17.90
C GLU A 686 24.20 19.32 -19.00
N GLU A 687 23.73 19.25 -20.24
CA GLU A 687 24.54 18.87 -21.41
C GLU A 687 25.74 19.82 -21.61
N LYS A 688 25.53 21.13 -21.45
CA LYS A 688 26.62 22.12 -21.55
C LYS A 688 27.66 21.96 -20.44
N VAL A 689 27.24 21.74 -19.20
CA VAL A 689 28.15 21.44 -18.08
C VAL A 689 28.91 20.14 -18.35
N GLY A 690 28.22 19.11 -18.83
CA GLY A 690 28.82 17.85 -19.25
C GLY A 690 29.92 18.05 -20.28
N HIS A 691 29.68 18.87 -21.31
CA HIS A 691 30.71 19.22 -22.31
C HIS A 691 31.91 19.97 -21.72
N ILE A 692 31.69 20.89 -20.78
CA ILE A 692 32.79 21.58 -20.06
C ILE A 692 33.63 20.53 -19.30
N MET A 693 32.97 19.61 -18.59
CA MET A 693 33.64 18.57 -17.84
C MET A 693 34.38 17.56 -18.73
N MET A 694 33.84 17.19 -19.89
CA MET A 694 34.52 16.33 -20.88
C MET A 694 35.81 16.98 -21.40
N ASN A 695 35.80 18.29 -21.64
CA ASN A 695 36.97 19.04 -22.12
C ASN A 695 37.84 19.60 -20.98
N SER A 696 37.66 19.10 -19.75
CA SER A 696 38.39 19.57 -18.56
C SER A 696 39.90 19.28 -18.60
N SER A 697 40.39 18.51 -19.57
CA SER A 697 41.84 18.28 -19.78
C SER A 697 42.62 19.55 -20.02
N ASP A 698 41.95 20.56 -20.58
CA ASP A 698 42.55 21.82 -21.00
C ASP A 698 42.46 22.89 -19.90
N MET A 699 41.77 22.59 -18.79
CA MET A 699 41.66 23.49 -17.64
C MET A 699 42.91 23.39 -16.77
N GLU A 700 43.34 24.53 -16.23
CA GLU A 700 44.37 24.57 -15.20
C GLU A 700 43.88 23.81 -13.94
N PRO A 701 44.74 23.02 -13.24
CA PRO A 701 44.31 22.11 -12.18
C PRO A 701 43.53 22.76 -11.04
N LEU A 702 43.94 23.96 -10.57
CA LEU A 702 43.20 24.67 -9.53
C LEU A 702 41.81 25.08 -10.02
N SER A 703 41.71 25.61 -11.24
CA SER A 703 40.44 26.00 -11.85
C SER A 703 39.47 24.82 -11.99
N LEU A 704 40.00 23.62 -12.31
CA LEU A 704 39.21 22.39 -12.35
C LEU A 704 38.73 21.95 -10.96
N LEU A 705 39.59 22.05 -9.93
CA LEU A 705 39.20 21.77 -8.55
C LEU A 705 38.15 22.74 -8.04
N GLU A 706 38.30 24.04 -8.30
CA GLU A 706 37.30 25.06 -7.96
C GLU A 706 35.96 24.80 -8.66
N PHE A 707 35.99 24.37 -9.92
CA PHE A 707 34.78 24.01 -10.67
C PHE A 707 34.09 22.77 -10.07
N ILE A 708 34.85 21.75 -9.68
CA ILE A 708 34.31 20.57 -9.00
C ILE A 708 33.77 20.94 -7.62
N ASP A 709 34.43 21.83 -6.88
CA ASP A 709 33.92 22.35 -5.60
C ASP A 709 32.59 23.08 -5.80
N ASP A 710 32.50 23.95 -6.81
CA ASP A 710 31.27 24.66 -7.14
C ASP A 710 30.13 23.69 -7.49
N LEU A 711 30.42 22.61 -8.25
CA LEU A 711 29.43 21.56 -8.52
C LEU A 711 28.92 20.88 -7.25
N HIS A 712 29.81 20.55 -6.30
CA HIS A 712 29.42 19.95 -5.02
C HIS A 712 28.58 20.91 -4.19
N ARG A 713 29.09 22.12 -3.98
CA ARG A 713 28.47 23.11 -3.11
C ARG A 713 27.18 23.67 -3.69
N LEU A 714 26.96 23.60 -5.01
CA LEU A 714 25.67 23.90 -5.64
C LEU A 714 24.70 22.70 -5.65
N GLY A 715 25.11 21.53 -5.17
CA GLY A 715 24.29 20.32 -5.16
C GLY A 715 24.09 19.68 -6.53
N LEU A 716 25.01 19.91 -7.48
CA LEU A 716 24.96 19.41 -8.85
C LEU A 716 25.89 18.22 -9.12
N SER A 717 26.77 17.88 -8.19
CA SER A 717 27.79 16.83 -8.37
C SER A 717 27.22 15.47 -8.77
N TYR A 718 26.05 15.10 -8.22
CA TYR A 718 25.38 13.83 -8.49
C TYR A 718 24.98 13.62 -9.96
N LYS A 719 24.93 14.69 -10.77
CA LYS A 719 24.68 14.61 -12.22
C LYS A 719 25.91 14.25 -13.03
N PHE A 720 27.10 14.47 -12.47
CA PHE A 720 28.36 14.30 -13.19
C PHE A 720 29.34 13.33 -12.51
N PRO A 721 28.90 12.21 -11.89
CA PRO A 721 29.77 11.37 -11.06
C PRO A 721 30.94 10.80 -11.85
N ASN A 722 30.69 10.31 -13.07
CA ASN A 722 31.72 9.74 -13.93
C ASN A 722 32.75 10.79 -14.39
N HIS A 723 32.28 11.99 -14.73
CA HIS A 723 33.16 13.07 -15.16
C HIS A 723 34.03 13.58 -14.02
N ILE A 724 33.45 13.76 -12.83
CA ILE A 724 34.18 14.15 -11.62
C ILE A 724 35.22 13.09 -11.27
N ASN A 725 34.82 11.81 -11.20
CA ASN A 725 35.74 10.72 -10.89
C ASN A 725 36.88 10.61 -11.93
N SER A 726 36.58 10.76 -13.22
CA SER A 726 37.60 10.75 -14.27
C SER A 726 38.58 11.92 -14.14
N ALA A 727 38.08 13.12 -13.85
CA ALA A 727 38.90 14.32 -13.67
C ALA A 727 39.82 14.18 -12.45
N LEU A 728 39.29 13.73 -11.31
CA LEU A 728 40.04 13.53 -10.08
C LEU A 728 41.05 12.39 -10.19
N SER A 729 40.69 11.28 -10.87
CA SER A 729 41.63 10.18 -11.13
C SER A 729 42.84 10.65 -11.95
N ARG A 730 42.63 11.54 -12.93
CA ARG A 730 43.72 12.13 -13.73
C ARG A 730 44.64 13.00 -12.86
N ILE A 731 44.06 13.87 -12.03
CA ILE A 731 44.81 14.73 -11.10
C ILE A 731 45.63 13.86 -10.12
N HIS A 732 45.01 12.83 -9.55
CA HIS A 732 45.64 11.92 -8.59
C HIS A 732 46.78 11.09 -9.21
N SER A 733 46.58 10.58 -10.44
CA SER A 733 47.58 9.74 -11.14
C SER A 733 48.79 10.52 -11.63
N SER A 734 48.67 11.83 -11.86
CA SER A 734 49.79 12.69 -12.22
C SER A 734 50.67 12.97 -11.00
N GLN A 735 51.55 12.02 -10.63
CA GLN A 735 52.51 12.16 -9.50
C GLN A 735 53.33 13.46 -9.54
N HIS A 736 53.51 14.06 -10.73
CA HIS A 736 54.15 15.38 -10.91
C HIS A 736 53.34 16.58 -10.36
N VAL A 737 52.02 16.48 -10.23
CA VAL A 737 51.15 17.56 -9.71
C VAL A 737 51.22 17.67 -8.19
N LEU A 738 51.39 16.53 -7.49
CA LEU A 738 51.52 16.46 -6.03
C LEU A 738 52.86 17.00 -5.49
N HIS A 739 53.90 17.10 -6.32
CA HIS A 739 55.23 17.59 -5.92
C HIS A 739 55.55 19.04 -6.32
N TYR A 740 54.82 19.67 -7.26
CA TYR A 740 55.19 21.00 -7.78
C TYR A 740 54.05 22.02 -7.98
N THR A 741 52.79 21.64 -7.79
CA THR A 741 51.65 22.54 -8.08
C THR A 741 50.55 22.29 -7.07
N PRO A 742 50.66 22.93 -5.91
CA PRO A 742 49.98 24.21 -5.79
C PRO A 742 50.87 25.31 -5.18
N LYS A 743 51.01 26.45 -5.88
CA LYS A 743 51.84 27.60 -5.45
C LYS A 743 51.29 28.34 -4.21
N THR A 744 50.09 27.96 -3.73
CA THR A 744 49.37 28.67 -2.66
C THR A 744 48.75 27.67 -1.67
N LEU A 745 48.49 28.15 -0.45
CA LEU A 745 47.86 27.35 0.60
C LEU A 745 46.43 26.93 0.21
N HIS A 746 45.66 27.84 -0.41
CA HIS A 746 44.32 27.57 -0.90
C HIS A 746 44.27 26.36 -1.82
N ALA A 747 45.13 26.34 -2.84
CA ALA A 747 45.11 25.30 -3.86
C ALA A 747 45.52 23.93 -3.30
N THR A 748 46.47 23.90 -2.35
CA THR A 748 46.88 22.67 -1.66
C THR A 748 45.78 22.11 -0.78
N ALA A 749 45.15 22.97 0.00
CA ALA A 749 44.05 22.55 0.86
C ALA A 749 42.82 22.09 0.05
N LEU A 750 42.50 22.77 -1.05
CA LEU A 750 41.40 22.40 -1.92
C LEU A 750 41.64 21.05 -2.61
N LEU A 751 42.85 20.83 -3.15
CA LEU A 751 43.26 19.55 -3.74
C LEU A 751 43.14 18.41 -2.73
N PHE A 752 43.71 18.58 -1.53
CA PHE A 752 43.65 17.60 -0.45
C PHE A 752 42.19 17.26 -0.09
N ARG A 753 41.36 18.30 0.11
CA ARG A 753 39.96 18.12 0.50
C ARG A 753 39.17 17.37 -0.55
N ILE A 754 39.16 17.84 -1.80
CA ILE A 754 38.33 17.25 -2.85
C ILE A 754 38.75 15.81 -3.14
N LEU A 755 40.06 15.53 -3.23
CA LEU A 755 40.53 14.16 -3.45
C LEU A 755 40.06 13.21 -2.35
N ARG A 756 40.21 13.58 -1.08
CA ARG A 756 39.74 12.74 0.04
C ARG A 756 38.21 12.59 0.08
N GLN A 757 37.46 13.64 -0.22
CA GLN A 757 36.00 13.58 -0.32
C GLN A 757 35.52 12.58 -1.37
N HIS A 758 36.33 12.29 -2.38
CA HIS A 758 36.07 11.30 -3.44
C HIS A 758 36.80 9.96 -3.25
N SER A 759 37.26 9.68 -2.03
CA SER A 759 37.98 8.45 -1.66
C SER A 759 39.34 8.27 -2.34
N PHE A 760 40.02 9.36 -2.71
CA PHE A 760 41.42 9.31 -3.13
C PHE A 760 42.33 9.60 -1.94
N HIS A 761 43.25 8.69 -1.67
CA HIS A 761 44.24 8.90 -0.62
C HIS A 761 45.26 9.98 -1.01
N VAL A 762 45.40 10.99 -0.13
CA VAL A 762 46.41 12.05 -0.19
C VAL A 762 46.99 12.21 1.20
N SER A 763 48.32 12.13 1.36
CA SER A 763 48.99 12.30 2.68
C SER A 763 48.88 13.73 3.18
N GLN A 764 48.82 13.95 4.50
CA GLN A 764 48.93 15.27 5.13
C GLN A 764 50.25 15.99 4.78
N ASP A 765 51.28 15.24 4.36
CA ASP A 765 52.63 15.76 4.09
C ASP A 765 52.66 16.82 2.98
N VAL A 766 51.59 16.89 2.17
CA VAL A 766 51.40 17.99 1.20
C VAL A 766 51.44 19.37 1.87
N PHE A 767 51.16 19.46 3.17
CA PHE A 767 51.21 20.69 3.95
C PHE A 767 52.61 21.01 4.52
N GLU A 768 53.59 20.10 4.46
CA GLU A 768 54.94 20.33 5.03
C GLU A 768 55.67 21.51 4.37
N SER A 769 55.38 21.81 3.10
CA SER A 769 55.95 22.97 2.40
C SER A 769 55.60 24.32 3.05
N PHE A 770 54.56 24.35 3.88
CA PHE A 770 54.12 25.52 4.65
C PHE A 770 54.67 25.55 6.08
N ASN A 771 55.51 24.58 6.47
CA ASN A 771 56.17 24.55 7.77
C ASN A 771 57.49 25.33 7.75
N ASP A 772 57.84 25.94 8.88
CA ASP A 772 59.16 26.46 9.18
C ASP A 772 60.17 25.34 9.47
N ASP A 773 61.43 25.71 9.71
CA ASP A 773 62.53 24.78 9.97
C ASP A 773 62.33 23.98 11.28
N GLU A 774 61.41 24.41 12.15
CA GLU A 774 61.04 23.73 13.40
C GLU A 774 59.83 22.78 13.22
N GLY A 775 59.26 22.72 12.02
CA GLY A 775 58.10 21.87 11.71
C GLY A 775 56.75 22.47 12.14
N ASN A 776 56.68 23.77 12.40
CA ASN A 776 55.45 24.50 12.70
C ASN A 776 54.97 25.29 11.46
N LEU A 777 53.66 25.51 11.33
CA LEU A 777 53.13 26.31 10.21
C LEU A 777 53.67 27.74 10.25
N LYS A 778 54.25 28.20 9.14
CA LYS A 778 54.86 29.54 9.00
C LYS A 778 53.86 30.63 9.37
N ALA A 779 54.20 31.49 10.33
CA ALA A 779 53.31 32.57 10.78
C ALA A 779 52.82 33.50 9.64
N GLU A 780 53.62 33.67 8.59
CA GLU A 780 53.31 34.50 7.42
C GLU A 780 52.05 34.08 6.67
N ILE A 781 51.75 32.76 6.63
CA ILE A 781 50.55 32.24 5.96
C ILE A 781 49.26 32.60 6.72
N GLY A 782 49.39 33.02 7.97
CA GLY A 782 48.27 33.52 8.80
C GLY A 782 47.62 34.80 8.26
N ASN A 783 48.20 35.43 7.23
CA ASN A 783 47.58 36.58 6.53
C ASN A 783 46.78 36.17 5.28
N ASP A 784 46.93 34.93 4.77
CA ASP A 784 46.16 34.42 3.63
C ASP A 784 44.79 33.92 4.08
N VAL A 785 43.80 34.80 4.09
CA VAL A 785 42.44 34.47 4.57
C VAL A 785 41.82 33.32 3.78
N GLN A 786 41.96 33.32 2.45
CA GLN A 786 41.38 32.30 1.58
C GLN A 786 42.09 30.94 1.78
N GLY A 787 43.41 30.96 1.89
CA GLY A 787 44.21 29.80 2.23
C GLY A 787 43.84 29.22 3.59
N MET A 788 43.64 30.05 4.61
CA MET A 788 43.25 29.60 5.95
C MET A 788 41.86 29.00 6.00
N LEU A 789 40.88 29.59 5.32
CA LEU A 789 39.53 29.02 5.20
C LEU A 789 39.59 27.63 4.57
N SER A 790 40.37 27.50 3.50
CA SER A 790 40.53 26.23 2.78
C SER A 790 41.27 25.19 3.61
N LEU A 791 42.34 25.59 4.30
CA LEU A 791 43.11 24.74 5.20
C LEU A 791 42.24 24.27 6.38
N TYR A 792 41.40 25.16 6.92
CA TYR A 792 40.45 24.80 7.96
C TYR A 792 39.45 23.74 7.48
N GLU A 793 38.81 23.94 6.33
CA GLU A 793 37.89 22.95 5.75
C GLU A 793 38.59 21.61 5.46
N ALA A 794 39.78 21.65 4.87
CA ALA A 794 40.58 20.47 4.56
C ALA A 794 41.02 19.69 5.81
N SER A 795 41.35 20.41 6.90
CA SER A 795 41.83 19.79 8.14
C SER A 795 40.79 18.89 8.82
N HIS A 796 39.50 19.01 8.49
CA HIS A 796 38.42 18.16 9.03
C HIS A 796 38.34 16.78 8.36
N LEU A 797 39.14 16.52 7.32
CA LEU A 797 39.27 15.21 6.69
C LEU A 797 40.41 14.37 7.25
N ASN A 798 40.98 14.76 8.39
CA ASN A 798 42.06 14.00 9.02
C ASN A 798 41.55 12.67 9.59
N PHE A 799 42.48 11.74 9.79
CA PHE A 799 42.26 10.49 10.53
C PHE A 799 43.48 10.17 11.42
N ASP A 800 43.44 9.05 12.14
CA ASP A 800 44.46 8.71 13.14
C ASP A 800 45.88 8.71 12.59
N GLY A 801 46.79 9.32 13.36
CA GLY A 801 48.19 9.52 12.98
C GLY A 801 48.48 10.85 12.27
N GLU A 802 47.46 11.65 11.95
CA GLU A 802 47.60 12.89 11.20
C GLU A 802 47.70 14.17 12.06
N ASN A 803 48.81 14.28 12.80
CA ASN A 803 49.07 15.40 13.72
C ASN A 803 49.20 16.76 13.00
N LEU A 804 49.65 16.80 11.74
CA LEU A 804 49.82 18.07 11.01
C LEU A 804 48.46 18.68 10.67
N CYS A 805 47.46 17.87 10.31
CA CYS A 805 46.10 18.36 10.08
C CYS A 805 45.46 18.91 11.37
N GLU A 806 45.71 18.29 12.53
CA GLU A 806 45.22 18.82 13.82
C GLU A 806 45.87 20.17 14.15
N LYS A 807 47.20 20.28 13.99
CA LYS A 807 47.92 21.55 14.10
C LYS A 807 47.38 22.60 13.14
N ALA A 808 47.10 22.22 11.89
CA ALA A 808 46.54 23.09 10.87
C ALA A 808 45.14 23.60 11.23
N ARG A 809 44.28 22.75 11.77
CA ARG A 809 42.95 23.16 12.27
C ARG A 809 43.06 24.22 13.35
N ALA A 810 43.89 23.98 14.37
CA ALA A 810 44.09 24.90 15.48
C ALA A 810 44.73 26.22 15.04
N PHE A 811 45.74 26.15 14.16
CA PHE A 811 46.41 27.30 13.57
C PHE A 811 45.45 28.17 12.76
N SER A 812 44.68 27.56 11.85
CA SER A 812 43.70 28.28 11.03
C SER A 812 42.60 28.91 11.89
N ALA A 813 42.04 28.18 12.86
CA ALA A 813 41.00 28.71 13.75
C ALA A 813 41.48 29.93 14.56
N THR A 814 42.69 29.86 15.10
CA THR A 814 43.29 30.93 15.91
C THR A 814 43.54 32.19 15.08
N ASN A 815 44.15 32.05 13.90
CA ASN A 815 44.43 33.19 13.03
C ASN A 815 43.15 33.81 12.44
N MET A 816 42.15 32.99 12.09
CA MET A 816 40.84 33.46 11.67
C MET A 816 40.11 34.26 12.77
N MET A 817 40.20 33.82 14.03
CA MET A 817 39.70 34.60 15.18
C MET A 817 40.43 35.95 15.32
N ASN A 818 41.74 35.97 15.09
CA ASN A 818 42.52 37.21 15.09
C ASN A 818 42.08 38.16 13.97
N ILE A 819 41.75 37.65 12.77
CA ILE A 819 41.22 38.45 11.65
C ILE A 819 39.89 39.11 12.00
N ILE A 820 38.98 38.38 12.66
CA ILE A 820 37.69 38.92 13.12
C ILE A 820 37.91 40.10 14.08
N ARG A 821 38.88 39.94 15.00
CA ARG A 821 39.21 40.95 16.04
C ARG A 821 40.00 42.14 15.50
N LYS A 822 40.76 41.97 14.41
CA LYS A 822 41.61 43.02 13.83
C LYS A 822 40.79 44.22 13.35
N GLU A 823 41.15 45.41 13.80
CA GLU A 823 40.59 46.68 13.31
C GLU A 823 41.06 46.94 11.87
N GLY A 824 40.16 47.42 11.00
CA GLY A 824 40.45 47.70 9.59
C GLY A 824 40.20 46.56 8.59
N THR A 825 39.92 45.32 9.03
CA THR A 825 39.50 44.23 8.12
C THR A 825 38.09 44.49 7.57
N GLU A 826 37.89 44.28 6.26
CA GLU A 826 36.58 44.43 5.61
C GLU A 826 35.48 43.60 6.27
N ASN A 827 34.31 44.20 6.48
CA ASN A 827 33.16 43.51 7.11
C ASN A 827 32.74 42.24 6.35
N LYS A 828 32.86 42.22 5.02
CA LYS A 828 32.55 41.02 4.21
C LYS A 828 33.47 39.85 4.55
N VAL A 829 34.76 40.12 4.76
CA VAL A 829 35.75 39.13 5.16
C VAL A 829 35.47 38.62 6.57
N LYS A 830 35.22 39.54 7.52
CA LYS A 830 34.86 39.16 8.90
C LYS A 830 33.62 38.26 8.94
N GLU A 831 32.60 38.58 8.14
CA GLU A 831 31.36 37.80 8.08
C GLU A 831 31.57 36.41 7.44
N SER A 832 32.39 36.32 6.40
CA SER A 832 32.75 35.04 5.78
C SER A 832 33.50 34.14 6.77
N VAL A 833 34.47 34.69 7.50
CA VAL A 833 35.26 33.95 8.49
C VAL A 833 34.39 33.54 9.68
N ARG A 834 33.52 34.45 10.17
CA ARG A 834 32.57 34.16 11.25
C ARG A 834 31.65 33.00 10.89
N ARG A 835 31.10 33.00 9.68
CA ARG A 835 30.21 31.92 9.21
C ARG A 835 30.87 30.54 9.25
N VAL A 836 32.15 30.45 8.88
CA VAL A 836 32.89 29.18 8.88
C VAL A 836 33.27 28.74 10.30
N LEU A 837 33.60 29.67 11.19
CA LEU A 837 33.95 29.36 12.58
C LEU A 837 32.75 29.07 13.49
N GLU A 838 31.63 29.75 13.28
CA GLU A 838 30.39 29.57 14.07
C GLU A 838 29.46 28.48 13.49
N GLY A 839 29.66 28.13 12.21
CA GLY A 839 28.92 27.09 11.52
C GLY A 839 29.59 25.71 11.60
N LEU A 840 28.93 24.70 11.01
CA LEU A 840 29.57 23.41 10.75
C LEU A 840 30.52 23.55 9.56
N PRO A 841 31.71 22.92 9.58
CA PRO A 841 32.53 22.74 8.38
C PRO A 841 31.71 22.10 7.26
N SER A 842 32.07 22.38 6.00
CA SER A 842 31.39 21.80 4.82
C SER A 842 31.34 20.27 4.88
N HIS A 843 32.44 19.64 5.30
CA HIS A 843 32.52 18.18 5.45
C HIS A 843 31.54 17.59 6.47
N HIS A 844 31.13 18.38 7.47
CA HIS A 844 30.18 17.99 8.52
C HIS A 844 28.76 18.49 8.25
N SER A 845 28.54 19.22 7.14
CA SER A 845 27.26 19.81 6.80
C SER A 845 26.46 18.91 5.84
N PRO A 846 25.13 18.76 6.01
CA PRO A 846 24.32 18.02 5.05
C PRO A 846 24.34 18.70 3.68
N TYR A 847 24.74 17.98 2.63
CA TYR A 847 24.99 18.55 1.31
C TYR A 847 23.81 19.35 0.75
N ARG A 848 22.59 18.84 0.89
CA ARG A 848 21.40 19.50 0.34
C ARG A 848 21.06 20.80 1.07
N VAL A 849 21.35 20.87 2.36
CA VAL A 849 21.22 22.11 3.17
C VAL A 849 22.27 23.12 2.74
N GLU A 850 23.53 22.68 2.62
CA GLU A 850 24.62 23.54 2.16
C GLU A 850 24.31 24.11 0.77
N ALA A 851 23.84 23.26 -0.15
CA ALA A 851 23.47 23.67 -1.50
C ALA A 851 22.46 24.81 -1.53
N ARG A 852 21.41 24.74 -0.68
CA ARG A 852 20.41 25.81 -0.59
C ARG A 852 21.04 27.14 -0.20
N GLY A 853 21.92 27.15 0.80
CA GLY A 853 22.60 28.37 1.27
C GLY A 853 23.68 28.87 0.30
N TYR A 854 24.38 27.95 -0.37
CA TYR A 854 25.42 28.31 -1.33
C TYR A 854 24.82 28.92 -2.60
N ILE A 855 23.71 28.40 -3.11
CA ILE A 855 23.00 29.00 -4.27
C ILE A 855 22.64 30.47 -4.01
N ASP A 856 22.21 30.82 -2.79
CA ASP A 856 21.86 32.20 -2.42
C ASP A 856 23.07 33.15 -2.41
N THR A 857 24.28 32.63 -2.27
CA THR A 857 25.50 33.44 -2.12
C THR A 857 26.48 33.29 -3.27
N TYR A 858 26.31 32.30 -4.15
CA TYR A 858 27.23 31.99 -5.24
C TYR A 858 27.41 33.13 -6.24
N HIS A 859 26.37 33.92 -6.51
CA HIS A 859 26.45 35.12 -7.36
C HIS A 859 27.37 36.23 -6.78
N LYS A 860 27.76 36.13 -5.51
CA LYS A 860 28.69 37.05 -4.85
C LYS A 860 30.16 36.59 -4.97
N LYS A 861 30.40 35.36 -5.47
CA LYS A 861 31.73 34.83 -5.76
C LYS A 861 32.23 35.45 -7.07
N GLU A 862 33.52 35.80 -7.13
CA GLU A 862 34.16 36.30 -8.35
C GLU A 862 35.44 35.50 -8.64
N PRO A 863 35.56 34.85 -9.82
CA PRO A 863 34.53 34.68 -10.85
C PRO A 863 33.47 33.64 -10.42
N HIS A 864 32.24 33.76 -10.94
CA HIS A 864 31.20 32.71 -10.81
C HIS A 864 30.62 32.33 -12.18
N SER A 865 30.18 31.08 -12.31
CA SER A 865 29.53 30.59 -13.53
C SER A 865 28.01 30.82 -13.49
N GLN A 866 27.51 31.74 -14.31
CA GLN A 866 26.07 31.96 -14.46
C GLN A 866 25.33 30.71 -14.94
N LEU A 867 26.00 29.87 -15.74
CA LEU A 867 25.47 28.62 -16.25
C LEU A 867 25.24 27.61 -15.11
N LEU A 868 26.20 27.48 -14.20
CA LEU A 868 26.06 26.61 -13.02
C LEU A 868 24.98 27.14 -12.07
N LEU A 869 24.93 28.46 -11.86
CA LEU A 869 23.91 29.06 -10.99
C LEU A 869 22.49 28.83 -11.53
N GLU A 870 22.28 29.00 -12.84
CA GLU A 870 20.98 28.74 -13.47
C GLU A 870 20.59 27.26 -13.33
N LEU A 871 21.51 26.34 -13.67
CA LEU A 871 21.27 24.90 -13.54
C LEU A 871 20.97 24.51 -12.08
N ALA A 872 21.73 25.04 -11.11
CA ALA A 872 21.54 24.75 -9.69
C ALA A 872 20.15 25.17 -9.20
N LYS A 873 19.65 26.34 -9.61
CA LYS A 873 18.31 26.79 -9.23
C LYS A 873 17.21 25.91 -9.82
N LEU A 874 17.32 25.58 -11.11
CA LEU A 874 16.33 24.73 -11.79
C LEU A 874 16.33 23.32 -11.19
N ASP A 875 17.50 22.71 -11.05
CA ASP A 875 17.63 21.38 -10.46
C ASP A 875 17.18 21.34 -9.00
N PHE A 876 17.51 22.38 -8.22
CA PHE A 876 17.09 22.45 -6.83
C PHE A 876 15.56 22.40 -6.73
N ASN A 877 14.85 23.19 -7.53
CA ASN A 877 13.39 23.22 -7.54
C ASN A 877 12.77 21.92 -8.07
N MET A 878 13.37 21.30 -9.10
CA MET A 878 12.90 20.01 -9.63
C MET A 878 13.00 18.91 -8.56
N VAL A 879 14.15 18.79 -7.91
CA VAL A 879 14.37 17.81 -6.83
C VAL A 879 13.53 18.15 -5.59
N GLN A 880 13.32 19.43 -5.27
CA GLN A 880 12.38 19.83 -4.21
C GLN A 880 10.95 19.37 -4.52
N SER A 881 10.48 19.52 -5.76
CA SER A 881 9.16 19.03 -6.19
C SER A 881 9.04 17.51 -6.02
N LEU A 882 10.08 16.75 -6.37
CA LEU A 882 10.13 15.30 -6.08
C LEU A 882 9.98 15.02 -4.58
N HIS A 883 10.76 15.70 -3.74
CA HIS A 883 10.67 15.52 -2.28
C HIS A 883 9.30 15.91 -1.71
N GLN A 884 8.63 16.93 -2.27
CA GLN A 884 7.27 17.27 -1.91
C GLN A 884 6.29 16.14 -2.25
N GLN A 885 6.44 15.50 -3.42
CA GLN A 885 5.62 14.35 -3.80
C GLN A 885 5.85 13.15 -2.89
N GLU A 886 7.10 12.89 -2.51
CA GLU A 886 7.47 11.84 -1.54
C GLU A 886 6.85 12.12 -0.17
N LEU A 887 7.00 13.34 0.36
CA LEU A 887 6.41 13.75 1.63
C LEU A 887 4.88 13.63 1.61
N LYS A 888 4.21 13.93 0.48
CA LYS A 888 2.76 13.71 0.32
C LYS A 888 2.39 12.22 0.31
N GLN A 889 3.25 11.34 -0.18
CA GLN A 889 3.04 9.89 -0.08
C GLN A 889 3.20 9.43 1.37
N MET A 890 4.24 9.89 2.07
CA MET A 890 4.47 9.56 3.47
C MET A 890 3.38 10.11 4.38
N ALA A 891 2.89 11.32 4.14
CA ALA A 891 1.76 11.91 4.88
C ALA A 891 0.46 11.12 4.71
N ARG A 892 0.24 10.52 3.54
CA ARG A 892 -0.89 9.60 3.34
C ARG A 892 -0.69 8.32 4.14
N TRP A 893 0.47 7.67 3.99
CA TRP A 893 0.80 6.47 4.75
C TRP A 893 0.66 6.68 6.28
N TRP A 894 1.21 7.77 6.82
CA TRP A 894 1.17 8.07 8.25
C TRP A 894 -0.24 8.35 8.78
N ARG A 895 -1.09 8.94 7.95
CA ARG A 895 -2.51 9.12 8.29
C ARG A 895 -3.25 7.78 8.24
N ASP A 896 -2.96 6.96 7.26
CA ASP A 896 -3.66 5.69 7.03
C ASP A 896 -3.28 4.64 8.09
N ILE A 897 -2.02 4.64 8.57
CA ILE A 897 -1.58 3.83 9.73
C ILE A 897 -2.21 4.32 11.05
N GLY A 898 -2.59 5.60 11.14
CA GLY A 898 -3.44 6.13 12.20
C GLY A 898 -2.83 6.26 13.59
N LEU A 899 -1.56 5.87 13.79
CA LEU A 899 -0.90 5.89 15.09
C LEU A 899 -0.96 7.25 15.78
N ALA A 900 -0.67 8.35 15.08
CA ALA A 900 -0.72 9.71 15.64
C ALA A 900 -2.10 10.10 16.20
N SER A 901 -3.19 9.54 15.64
CA SER A 901 -4.56 9.80 16.12
C SER A 901 -5.02 8.87 17.24
N LYS A 902 -4.45 7.65 17.31
CA LYS A 902 -4.80 6.62 18.29
C LYS A 902 -3.91 6.67 19.53
N LEU A 903 -2.68 7.17 19.41
CA LEU A 903 -1.67 7.25 20.47
C LEU A 903 -1.44 8.71 20.84
N SER A 904 -2.34 9.28 21.64
CA SER A 904 -2.28 10.70 22.02
C SER A 904 -1.05 11.09 22.84
N PHE A 905 -0.32 10.11 23.38
CA PHE A 905 0.92 10.33 24.13
C PHE A 905 2.14 10.43 23.21
N ALA A 906 2.09 9.90 21.99
CA ALA A 906 3.20 9.87 21.05
C ALA A 906 3.26 11.15 20.21
N ARG A 907 4.47 11.56 19.84
CA ARG A 907 4.78 12.73 19.02
C ARG A 907 4.43 12.48 17.56
N ASP A 908 3.77 13.45 16.94
CA ASP A 908 3.55 13.48 15.49
C ASP A 908 4.64 14.32 14.81
N ARG A 909 5.69 13.62 14.32
CA ARG A 909 6.93 14.20 13.76
C ARG A 909 7.29 13.62 12.40
N LEU A 910 6.28 13.34 11.57
CA LEU A 910 6.51 12.76 10.25
C LEU A 910 7.37 13.65 9.34
N THR A 911 7.13 14.97 9.32
CA THR A 911 7.89 15.89 8.45
C THR A 911 9.35 15.97 8.88
N GLU A 912 9.61 15.99 10.19
CA GLU A 912 10.95 15.93 10.76
C GLU A 912 11.61 14.58 10.43
N SER A 913 10.88 13.47 10.53
CA SER A 913 11.37 12.13 10.14
C SER A 913 11.74 12.05 8.65
N PHE A 914 10.95 12.71 7.79
CA PHE A 914 11.26 12.83 6.36
C PHE A 914 12.49 13.72 6.12
N PHE A 915 12.64 14.80 6.90
CA PHE A 915 13.81 15.68 6.83
C PHE A 915 15.09 14.93 7.21
N TRP A 916 15.07 14.07 8.23
CA TRP A 916 16.16 13.17 8.56
C TRP A 916 16.50 12.23 7.41
N SER A 917 15.49 11.56 6.84
CA SER A 917 15.68 10.63 5.71
C SER A 917 16.26 11.32 4.48
N LEU A 918 15.84 12.56 4.19
CA LEU A 918 16.43 13.40 3.14
C LEU A 918 17.87 13.78 3.44
N GLY A 919 18.17 14.09 4.71
CA GLY A 919 19.54 14.39 5.15
C GLY A 919 20.48 13.21 5.02
N ILE A 920 19.99 11.99 5.26
CA ILE A 920 20.75 10.73 5.11
C ILE A 920 20.90 10.39 3.60
N VAL A 921 19.82 10.47 2.83
CA VAL A 921 19.76 10.04 1.42
C VAL A 921 19.19 11.15 0.52
N SER A 922 19.99 12.16 0.18
CA SER A 922 19.50 13.34 -0.56
C SER A 922 19.39 13.17 -2.08
N HIS A 923 19.97 12.11 -2.66
CA HIS A 923 20.08 11.97 -4.11
C HIS A 923 18.74 11.52 -4.73
N PRO A 924 18.21 12.21 -5.77
CA PRO A 924 16.85 11.99 -6.28
C PRO A 924 16.51 10.54 -6.68
N ASN A 925 17.47 9.79 -7.23
CA ASN A 925 17.30 8.38 -7.65
C ASN A 925 16.91 7.41 -6.51
N PHE A 926 17.13 7.76 -5.24
CA PHE A 926 16.84 6.89 -4.10
C PHE A 926 15.49 7.22 -3.42
N SER A 927 14.47 7.51 -4.23
CA SER A 927 13.12 7.85 -3.76
C SER A 927 12.51 6.77 -2.86
N TYR A 928 12.63 5.50 -3.27
CA TYR A 928 12.15 4.37 -2.47
C TYR A 928 12.84 4.29 -1.11
N CYS A 929 14.18 4.33 -1.09
CA CYS A 929 14.97 4.34 0.14
C CYS A 929 14.57 5.47 1.10
N ARG A 930 14.40 6.70 0.62
CA ARG A 930 13.96 7.84 1.47
C ARG A 930 12.60 7.60 2.10
N LYS A 931 11.64 7.09 1.31
CA LYS A 931 10.28 6.82 1.78
C LYS A 931 10.28 5.75 2.87
N GLU A 932 10.91 4.60 2.61
CA GLU A 932 10.96 3.51 3.59
C GLU A 932 11.75 3.91 4.85
N LEU A 933 12.85 4.65 4.71
CA LEU A 933 13.60 5.19 5.85
C LEU A 933 12.77 6.20 6.66
N THR A 934 11.88 6.95 6.02
CA THR A 934 10.95 7.85 6.72
C THR A 934 9.95 7.06 7.55
N LYS A 935 9.43 5.94 7.02
CA LYS A 935 8.57 5.04 7.79
C LYS A 935 9.30 4.50 9.02
N VAL A 936 10.54 4.04 8.85
CA VAL A 936 11.41 3.55 9.93
C VAL A 936 11.61 4.64 10.99
N ALA A 937 12.03 5.85 10.61
CA ALA A 937 12.26 6.95 11.55
C ALA A 937 10.98 7.37 12.31
N ALA A 938 9.83 7.39 11.65
CA ALA A 938 8.55 7.69 12.29
C ALA A 938 8.15 6.61 13.33
N LEU A 939 8.34 5.33 12.99
CA LEU A 939 8.08 4.22 13.91
C LEU A 939 9.05 4.21 15.10
N VAL A 940 10.35 4.46 14.87
CA VAL A 940 11.33 4.65 15.94
C VAL A 940 10.85 5.74 16.91
N THR A 941 10.40 6.88 16.40
CA THR A 941 9.92 8.00 17.24
C THR A 941 8.72 7.59 18.10
N VAL A 942 7.80 6.77 17.59
CA VAL A 942 6.66 6.27 18.40
C VAL A 942 7.13 5.29 19.46
N LEU A 943 8.07 4.39 19.13
CA LEU A 943 8.58 3.44 20.11
C LEU A 943 9.38 4.13 21.21
N ASP A 944 10.20 5.12 20.86
CA ASP A 944 10.89 6.01 21.80
C ASP A 944 9.90 6.56 22.85
N ASP A 945 8.77 7.12 22.41
CA ASP A 945 7.71 7.62 23.32
C ASP A 945 7.02 6.52 24.14
N VAL A 946 6.89 5.30 23.59
CA VAL A 946 6.37 4.15 24.33
C VAL A 946 7.31 3.77 25.47
N TYR A 947 8.62 3.68 25.22
CA TYR A 947 9.61 3.27 26.21
C TYR A 947 9.91 4.36 27.25
N ASP A 948 9.98 5.62 26.83
CA ASP A 948 10.43 6.71 27.70
C ASP A 948 9.30 7.33 28.51
N VAL A 949 8.08 7.38 27.95
CA VAL A 949 6.97 8.12 28.56
C VAL A 949 5.88 7.20 29.06
N TYR A 950 5.33 6.34 28.20
CA TYR A 950 4.00 5.79 28.45
C TYR A 950 4.00 4.40 29.09
N GLY A 951 4.87 3.50 28.61
CA GLY A 951 4.90 2.11 29.03
C GLY A 951 5.40 1.90 30.44
N THR A 952 4.83 0.91 31.13
CA THR A 952 5.40 0.39 32.39
C THR A 952 6.51 -0.62 32.10
N LEU A 953 7.46 -0.81 33.02
CA LEU A 953 8.57 -1.77 32.78
C LEU A 953 8.09 -3.17 32.38
N ASP A 954 7.04 -3.69 33.04
CA ASP A 954 6.48 -5.02 32.71
C ASP A 954 5.91 -5.05 31.28
N GLU A 955 5.17 -4.01 30.87
CA GLU A 955 4.66 -3.88 29.50
C GLU A 955 5.82 -3.76 28.48
N LEU A 956 6.89 -3.02 28.81
CA LEU A 956 8.06 -2.86 27.95
C LEU A 956 8.85 -4.16 27.80
N GLU A 957 8.94 -4.98 28.84
CA GLU A 957 9.54 -6.32 28.75
C GLU A 957 8.74 -7.23 27.81
N LEU A 958 7.41 -7.23 27.91
CA LEU A 958 6.53 -7.96 26.99
C LEU A 958 6.68 -7.47 25.54
N PHE A 959 6.76 -6.16 25.32
CA PHE A 959 6.96 -5.60 23.98
C PHE A 959 8.32 -5.99 23.39
N THR A 960 9.40 -5.86 24.17
CA THR A 960 10.75 -6.26 23.73
C THR A 960 10.80 -7.74 23.37
N ASP A 961 10.19 -8.60 24.19
CA ASP A 961 10.07 -10.03 23.96
C ASP A 961 9.24 -10.36 22.70
N ALA A 962 8.14 -9.63 22.45
CA ALA A 962 7.38 -9.75 21.21
C ALA A 962 8.21 -9.42 19.96
N VAL A 963 9.02 -8.35 20.01
CA VAL A 963 9.95 -7.96 18.93
C VAL A 963 11.08 -8.98 18.77
N GLU A 964 11.62 -9.52 19.87
CA GLU A 964 12.67 -10.54 19.83
C GLU A 964 12.17 -11.84 19.19
N ARG A 965 10.97 -12.31 19.57
CA ARG A 965 10.32 -13.45 18.90
C ARG A 965 9.97 -13.13 17.45
N TRP A 966 9.57 -11.89 17.16
CA TRP A 966 9.06 -11.45 15.86
C TRP A 966 7.91 -12.33 15.37
N ASP A 967 6.99 -12.59 16.30
CA ASP A 967 5.82 -13.44 16.10
C ASP A 967 4.55 -12.59 16.22
N VAL A 968 3.74 -12.59 15.16
CA VAL A 968 2.48 -11.84 15.13
C VAL A 968 1.48 -12.32 16.20
N ASN A 969 1.61 -13.56 16.68
CA ASN A 969 0.74 -14.09 17.73
C ASN A 969 0.98 -13.45 19.10
N ALA A 970 2.12 -12.75 19.29
CA ALA A 970 2.43 -12.02 20.52
C ALA A 970 1.44 -10.88 20.82
N ILE A 971 0.64 -10.43 19.84
CA ILE A 971 -0.41 -9.44 20.06
C ILE A 971 -1.44 -9.89 21.10
N ASN A 972 -1.60 -11.19 21.34
CA ASN A 972 -2.53 -11.69 22.34
C ASN A 972 -2.10 -11.32 23.77
N ASP A 973 -0.78 -11.15 23.99
CA ASP A 973 -0.18 -10.86 25.29
C ASP A 973 0.04 -9.36 25.53
N LEU A 974 -0.08 -8.54 24.48
CA LEU A 974 0.15 -7.09 24.54
C LEU A 974 -1.13 -6.29 24.84
N PRO A 975 -1.02 -5.16 25.56
CA PRO A 975 -2.12 -4.20 25.67
C PRO A 975 -2.41 -3.56 24.30
N ASP A 976 -3.61 -3.01 24.13
CA ASP A 976 -4.10 -2.58 22.80
C ASP A 976 -3.21 -1.52 22.13
N TYR A 977 -2.70 -0.55 22.89
CA TYR A 977 -1.83 0.49 22.34
C TYR A 977 -0.49 -0.07 21.85
N MET A 978 0.06 -1.07 22.54
CA MET A 978 1.27 -1.79 22.12
C MET A 978 0.98 -2.74 20.96
N THR A 979 -0.21 -3.33 20.92
CA THR A 979 -0.64 -4.14 19.77
C THR A 979 -0.65 -3.30 18.50
N LEU A 980 -1.16 -2.06 18.55
CA LEU A 980 -1.09 -1.13 17.42
C LEU A 980 0.36 -0.83 17.01
N CYS A 981 1.23 -0.52 17.97
CA CYS A 981 2.64 -0.22 17.71
C CYS A 981 3.37 -1.42 17.10
N PHE A 982 3.16 -2.61 17.67
CA PHE A 982 3.79 -3.83 17.22
C PHE A 982 3.33 -4.21 15.81
N LEU A 983 2.03 -4.22 15.53
CA LEU A 983 1.52 -4.54 14.19
C LEU A 983 1.98 -3.54 13.14
N ALA A 984 2.00 -2.23 13.47
CA ALA A 984 2.51 -1.19 12.58
C ALA A 984 4.00 -1.40 12.23
N LEU A 985 4.83 -1.69 13.24
CA LEU A 985 6.23 -2.04 13.08
C LEU A 985 6.40 -3.31 12.25
N TYR A 986 5.71 -4.37 12.65
CA TYR A 986 5.80 -5.71 12.10
C TYR A 986 5.46 -5.73 10.60
N ASN A 987 4.33 -5.13 10.23
CA ASN A 987 3.87 -5.08 8.85
C ASN A 987 4.79 -4.23 7.98
N THR A 988 5.23 -3.06 8.46
CA THR A 988 6.12 -2.17 7.69
C THR A 988 7.45 -2.84 7.37
N VAL A 989 8.06 -3.51 8.35
CA VAL A 989 9.37 -4.15 8.17
C VAL A 989 9.27 -5.41 7.30
N ASN A 990 8.19 -6.19 7.43
CA ASN A 990 7.96 -7.34 6.56
C ASN A 990 7.61 -6.93 5.13
N GLU A 991 6.95 -5.78 4.92
CA GLU A 991 6.69 -5.19 3.60
C GLU A 991 8.02 -4.79 2.92
N ILE A 992 8.89 -4.06 3.63
CA ILE A 992 10.24 -3.71 3.14
C ILE A 992 11.02 -4.97 2.76
N ALA A 993 10.99 -6.00 3.61
CA ALA A 993 11.68 -7.25 3.34
C ALA A 993 11.10 -8.00 2.12
N PHE A 994 9.78 -7.97 1.94
CA PHE A 994 9.12 -8.56 0.78
C PHE A 994 9.52 -7.85 -0.51
N ASP A 995 9.55 -6.52 -0.53
CA ASP A 995 9.95 -5.76 -1.71
C ASP A 995 11.40 -6.04 -2.11
N ILE A 996 12.33 -6.06 -1.14
CA ILE A 996 13.73 -6.40 -1.39
C ILE A 996 13.86 -7.84 -1.92
N PHE A 997 13.13 -8.79 -1.33
CA PHE A 997 13.14 -10.17 -1.79
C PHE A 997 12.53 -10.32 -3.21
N LYS A 998 11.43 -9.63 -3.48
CA LYS A 998 10.76 -9.63 -4.79
C LYS A 998 11.68 -9.15 -5.92
N ASP A 999 12.50 -8.14 -5.65
CA ASP A 999 13.37 -7.54 -6.67
C ASP A 999 14.76 -8.19 -6.76
N HIS A 1000 15.30 -8.69 -5.64
CA HIS A 1000 16.70 -9.18 -5.56
C HIS A 1000 16.85 -10.63 -5.09
N ALA A 1001 15.76 -11.33 -4.77
CA ALA A 1001 15.76 -12.66 -4.16
C ALA A 1001 16.62 -12.75 -2.88
N PHE A 1002 16.83 -11.62 -2.20
CA PHE A 1002 17.64 -11.55 -0.97
C PHE A 1002 16.75 -11.51 0.27
N LYS A 1003 16.96 -12.45 1.21
CA LYS A 1003 16.19 -12.58 2.44
C LYS A 1003 16.75 -11.67 3.54
N CYS A 1004 16.45 -10.36 3.49
CA CYS A 1004 16.98 -9.39 4.47
C CYS A 1004 16.28 -9.39 5.83
N LEU A 1005 15.08 -10.00 5.95
CA LEU A 1005 14.26 -9.96 7.16
C LEU A 1005 15.00 -10.36 8.46
N PRO A 1006 15.83 -11.42 8.49
CA PRO A 1006 16.57 -11.79 9.70
C PRO A 1006 17.47 -10.66 10.23
N HIS A 1007 18.07 -9.87 9.33
CA HIS A 1007 18.94 -8.76 9.69
C HIS A 1007 18.16 -7.55 10.17
N LEU A 1008 17.03 -7.24 9.53
CA LEU A 1008 16.13 -6.16 9.97
C LEU A 1008 15.52 -6.46 11.34
N LYS A 1009 15.06 -7.70 11.55
CA LYS A 1009 14.55 -8.19 12.85
C LYS A 1009 15.61 -8.02 13.95
N LYS A 1010 16.85 -8.45 13.68
CA LYS A 1010 17.94 -8.29 14.65
C LYS A 1010 18.14 -6.82 15.04
N ALA A 1011 18.17 -5.91 14.06
CA ALA A 1011 18.36 -4.49 14.32
C ALA A 1011 17.24 -3.88 15.19
N TRP A 1012 15.98 -4.25 14.94
CA TRP A 1012 14.84 -3.82 15.78
C TRP A 1012 14.87 -4.43 17.19
N CYS A 1013 15.28 -5.70 17.31
CA CYS A 1013 15.46 -6.36 18.61
C CYS A 1013 16.56 -5.67 19.43
N ASP A 1014 17.73 -5.41 18.82
CA ASP A 1014 18.84 -4.69 19.44
C ASP A 1014 18.39 -3.30 19.92
N LEU A 1015 17.61 -2.57 19.10
CA LEU A 1015 17.03 -1.28 19.47
C LEU A 1015 16.08 -1.37 20.68
N CYS A 1016 15.09 -2.27 20.65
CA CYS A 1016 14.13 -2.40 21.75
C CYS A 1016 14.79 -2.84 23.06
N LYS A 1017 15.83 -3.68 22.99
CA LYS A 1017 16.66 -4.05 24.15
C LYS A 1017 17.40 -2.84 24.71
N SER A 1018 17.94 -1.98 23.84
CA SER A 1018 18.63 -0.76 24.27
C SER A 1018 17.69 0.27 24.91
N PHE A 1019 16.48 0.45 24.37
CA PHE A 1019 15.44 1.27 24.99
C PHE A 1019 14.97 0.71 26.32
N LEU A 1020 14.76 -0.62 26.42
CA LEU A 1020 14.41 -1.26 27.69
C LEU A 1020 15.49 -1.04 28.76
N GLN A 1021 16.77 -1.07 28.36
CA GLN A 1021 17.87 -0.82 29.29
C GLN A 1021 17.88 0.63 29.80
N GLU A 1022 17.59 1.61 28.94
CA GLU A 1022 17.42 3.01 29.33
C GLU A 1022 16.21 3.22 30.26
N ALA A 1023 15.07 2.60 29.94
CA ALA A 1023 13.90 2.60 30.82
C ALA A 1023 14.22 1.98 32.20
N LYS A 1024 15.02 0.91 32.25
CA LYS A 1024 15.48 0.29 33.51
C LYS A 1024 16.38 1.22 34.31
N TRP A 1025 17.32 1.91 33.66
CA TRP A 1025 18.16 2.91 34.34
C TRP A 1025 17.32 4.06 34.89
N SER A 1026 16.42 4.61 34.07
CA SER A 1026 15.53 5.71 34.45
C SER A 1026 14.62 5.34 35.63
N ASN A 1027 13.93 4.19 35.56
CA ASN A 1027 13.03 3.73 36.61
C ASN A 1027 13.75 3.46 37.94
N ASN A 1028 14.96 2.88 37.88
CA ASN A 1028 15.76 2.56 39.06
C ASN A 1028 16.65 3.72 39.52
N LYS A 1029 16.63 4.86 38.82
CA LYS A 1029 17.49 6.04 39.06
C LYS A 1029 18.98 5.69 39.08
N VAL A 1030 19.39 4.80 38.18
CA VAL A 1030 20.77 4.37 38.02
C VAL A 1030 21.46 5.28 37.02
N VAL A 1031 22.63 5.82 37.41
CA VAL A 1031 23.54 6.51 36.50
C VAL A 1031 24.65 5.52 36.12
N PRO A 1032 24.64 4.94 34.91
CA PRO A 1032 25.69 4.01 34.47
C PRO A 1032 27.04 4.72 34.27
N SER A 1033 28.10 3.93 34.06
CA SER A 1033 29.38 4.51 33.59
C SER A 1033 29.21 5.12 32.20
N LEU A 1034 30.04 6.11 31.83
CA LEU A 1034 29.94 6.72 30.51
C LEU A 1034 30.13 5.68 29.39
N LYS A 1035 31.06 4.73 29.58
CA LYS A 1035 31.29 3.66 28.61
C LYS A 1035 30.06 2.79 28.41
N GLU A 1036 29.45 2.34 29.51
CA GLU A 1036 28.23 1.53 29.47
C GLU A 1036 27.07 2.28 28.81
N TYR A 1037 26.89 3.55 29.17
CA TYR A 1037 25.90 4.43 28.54
C TYR A 1037 26.13 4.54 27.03
N LEU A 1038 27.36 4.80 26.57
CA LEU A 1038 27.65 4.98 25.15
C LEU A 1038 27.51 3.67 24.34
N GLU A 1039 27.84 2.52 24.91
CA GLU A 1039 27.63 1.22 24.25
C GLU A 1039 26.15 0.90 24.04
N ASN A 1040 25.27 1.30 24.98
CA ASN A 1040 23.83 1.21 24.77
C ASN A 1040 23.33 2.33 23.84
N GLY A 1041 23.85 3.54 24.08
CA GLY A 1041 23.50 4.80 23.44
C GLY A 1041 23.72 4.82 21.93
N LEU A 1042 24.74 4.12 21.43
CA LEU A 1042 24.99 3.96 19.99
C LEU A 1042 23.90 3.14 19.28
N VAL A 1043 23.17 2.29 20.02
CA VAL A 1043 22.05 1.51 19.49
C VAL A 1043 20.75 2.28 19.68
N SER A 1044 20.48 2.77 20.89
CA SER A 1044 19.23 3.47 21.24
C SER A 1044 19.03 4.80 20.52
N CYS A 1045 20.10 5.48 20.09
CA CYS A 1045 19.96 6.68 19.25
C CYS A 1045 19.36 6.39 17.86
N SER A 1046 19.15 5.12 17.48
CA SER A 1046 18.59 4.67 16.20
C SER A 1046 19.44 4.91 14.95
N GLY A 1047 20.69 5.37 15.11
CA GLY A 1047 21.61 5.54 14.00
C GLY A 1047 21.88 4.23 13.26
N GLY A 1048 22.23 3.18 14.01
CA GLY A 1048 22.51 1.86 13.45
C GLY A 1048 21.34 1.28 12.66
N ILE A 1049 20.11 1.39 13.18
CA ILE A 1049 18.93 0.87 12.47
C ILE A 1049 18.65 1.63 11.17
N CYS A 1050 18.79 2.95 11.17
CA CYS A 1050 18.66 3.76 9.95
C CYS A 1050 19.68 3.33 8.88
N LEU A 1051 20.92 3.05 9.27
CA LEU A 1051 21.96 2.60 8.36
C LEU A 1051 21.72 1.17 7.85
N ILE A 1052 21.31 0.24 8.71
CA ILE A 1052 21.01 -1.14 8.30
C ILE A 1052 19.88 -1.18 7.27
N HIS A 1053 18.80 -0.41 7.48
CA HIS A 1053 17.74 -0.28 6.48
C HIS A 1053 18.26 0.37 5.19
N SER A 1054 19.03 1.46 5.31
CA SER A 1054 19.59 2.13 4.14
C SER A 1054 20.49 1.22 3.30
N PHE A 1055 21.30 0.36 3.95
CA PHE A 1055 22.17 -0.59 3.25
C PHE A 1055 21.38 -1.48 2.28
N PHE A 1056 20.28 -2.09 2.74
CA PHE A 1056 19.47 -2.96 1.89
C PHE A 1056 18.63 -2.17 0.87
N LEU A 1057 18.19 -0.96 1.21
CA LEU A 1057 17.35 -0.12 0.35
C LEU A 1057 18.14 0.59 -0.77
N LEU A 1058 19.45 0.73 -0.65
CA LEU A 1058 20.32 1.27 -1.71
C LEU A 1058 20.46 0.33 -2.92
N ASN A 1059 20.00 -0.92 -2.81
CA ASN A 1059 20.02 -1.92 -3.88
C ASN A 1059 21.44 -2.14 -4.44
N GLN A 1060 22.38 -2.46 -3.54
CA GLN A 1060 23.78 -2.74 -3.86
C GLN A 1060 24.05 -4.25 -3.77
N GLU A 1061 25.05 -4.73 -4.51
CA GLU A 1061 25.50 -6.12 -4.40
C GLU A 1061 26.01 -6.38 -2.97
N THR A 1062 25.32 -7.25 -2.25
CA THR A 1062 25.66 -7.56 -0.86
C THR A 1062 26.72 -8.66 -0.81
N SER A 1063 27.94 -8.32 -0.44
CA SER A 1063 28.97 -9.32 -0.14
C SER A 1063 28.79 -9.90 1.28
N GLU A 1064 29.17 -11.18 1.48
CA GLU A 1064 29.11 -11.81 2.82
C GLU A 1064 29.93 -11.04 3.86
N GLN A 1065 31.08 -10.48 3.44
CA GLN A 1065 31.94 -9.68 4.31
C GLN A 1065 31.26 -8.36 4.71
N ALA A 1066 30.63 -7.66 3.77
CA ALA A 1066 29.87 -6.43 4.07
C ALA A 1066 28.71 -6.72 5.01
N LEU A 1067 27.99 -7.83 4.80
CA LEU A 1067 26.89 -8.26 5.66
C LEU A 1067 27.36 -8.59 7.08
N HIS A 1068 28.47 -9.33 7.22
CA HIS A 1068 29.07 -9.63 8.53
C HIS A 1068 29.52 -8.36 9.26
N SER A 1069 30.14 -7.42 8.54
CA SER A 1069 30.50 -6.10 9.07
C SER A 1069 29.25 -5.31 9.51
N LEU A 1070 28.17 -5.35 8.73
CA LEU A 1070 26.94 -4.62 9.00
C LEU A 1070 26.26 -5.12 10.30
N ILE A 1071 26.05 -6.43 10.43
CA ILE A 1071 25.30 -7.02 11.55
C ILE A 1071 26.03 -6.94 12.90
N ASN A 1072 27.36 -6.80 12.84
CA ASN A 1072 28.24 -6.66 14.01
C ASN A 1072 28.58 -5.19 14.30
N TYR A 1073 27.85 -4.24 13.71
CA TYR A 1073 28.07 -2.81 13.92
C TYR A 1073 29.53 -2.42 13.66
N HIS A 1074 30.01 -2.61 12.43
CA HIS A 1074 31.33 -2.14 12.00
C HIS A 1074 31.59 -0.69 12.43
N GLU A 1075 32.86 -0.34 12.63
CA GLU A 1075 33.30 0.96 13.15
C GLU A 1075 32.63 2.16 12.46
N LEU A 1076 32.43 2.12 11.15
CA LEU A 1076 31.67 3.11 10.38
C LEU A 1076 30.27 3.41 10.98
N LEU A 1077 29.49 2.37 11.29
CA LEU A 1077 28.15 2.52 11.87
C LEU A 1077 28.24 3.03 13.31
N ARG A 1078 29.21 2.53 14.09
CA ARG A 1078 29.44 2.94 15.47
C ARG A 1078 29.80 4.42 15.54
N SER A 1079 30.77 4.87 14.75
CA SER A 1079 31.21 6.26 14.72
C SER A 1079 30.09 7.21 14.31
N SER A 1080 29.30 6.85 13.28
CA SER A 1080 28.15 7.65 12.86
C SER A 1080 27.09 7.74 13.97
N SER A 1081 26.79 6.62 14.64
CA SER A 1081 25.81 6.57 15.74
C SER A 1081 26.30 7.26 17.01
N THR A 1082 27.61 7.22 17.30
CA THR A 1082 28.24 7.96 18.40
C THR A 1082 28.08 9.47 18.19
N ILE A 1083 28.34 9.96 16.97
CA ILE A 1083 28.13 11.38 16.65
C ILE A 1083 26.67 11.75 16.82
N PHE A 1084 25.74 10.90 16.38
CA PHE A 1084 24.32 11.12 16.58
C PHE A 1084 23.98 11.21 18.08
N ARG A 1085 24.26 10.16 18.87
CA ARG A 1085 23.96 10.11 20.30
C ARG A 1085 24.52 11.32 21.05
N ILE A 1086 25.81 11.62 20.87
CA ILE A 1086 26.44 12.73 21.59
C ILE A 1086 25.89 14.09 21.15
N SER A 1087 25.60 14.27 19.85
CA SER A 1087 25.01 15.53 19.38
C SER A 1087 23.63 15.77 19.98
N ASN A 1088 22.82 14.71 20.09
CA ASN A 1088 21.53 14.75 20.76
C ASN A 1088 21.69 15.13 22.24
N ASP A 1089 22.45 14.36 23.02
CA ASP A 1089 22.66 14.60 24.46
C ASP A 1089 23.22 16.00 24.75
N LEU A 1090 24.17 16.51 23.94
CA LEU A 1090 24.73 17.85 24.12
C LEU A 1090 23.68 18.97 23.97
N ALA A 1091 22.63 18.71 23.19
CA ALA A 1091 21.56 19.65 22.90
C ALA A 1091 20.37 19.52 23.87
N THR A 1092 20.12 18.33 24.42
CA THR A 1092 18.95 18.04 25.27
C THR A 1092 19.26 17.96 26.76
N SER A 1093 20.53 17.75 27.16
CA SER A 1093 20.94 17.48 28.54
C SER A 1093 20.35 18.41 29.61
N ALA A 1094 20.31 19.72 29.35
CA ALA A 1094 19.75 20.69 30.31
C ALA A 1094 18.25 20.45 30.56
N GLU A 1095 17.49 20.17 29.50
CA GLU A 1095 16.05 19.94 29.56
C GLU A 1095 15.73 18.55 30.15
N GLU A 1096 16.50 17.53 29.81
CA GLU A 1096 16.39 16.18 30.37
C GLU A 1096 16.58 16.18 31.89
N MET A 1097 17.59 16.91 32.38
CA MET A 1097 17.82 17.09 33.81
C MET A 1097 16.65 17.80 34.51
N GLU A 1098 16.02 18.79 33.86
CA GLU A 1098 14.82 19.48 34.38
C GLU A 1098 13.59 18.55 34.43
N CYS A 1099 13.47 17.64 33.48
CA CYS A 1099 12.41 16.63 33.41
C CYS A 1099 12.62 15.42 34.35
N GLY A 1100 13.74 15.40 35.08
CA GLY A 1100 14.04 14.35 36.06
C GLY A 1100 14.67 13.10 35.46
N GLU A 1101 15.19 13.15 34.24
CA GLU A 1101 16.02 12.08 33.69
C GLU A 1101 17.36 12.02 34.42
N THR A 1102 17.85 10.79 34.61
CA THR A 1102 18.99 10.52 35.48
C THR A 1102 20.27 10.17 34.72
N ALA A 1103 20.18 9.80 33.43
CA ALA A 1103 21.32 9.30 32.65
C ALA A 1103 21.33 9.85 31.22
N ASN A 1104 22.32 10.69 30.93
CA ASN A 1104 22.78 11.06 29.59
C ASN A 1104 24.31 11.12 29.59
N SER A 1105 24.97 11.22 28.43
CA SER A 1105 26.45 11.19 28.37
C SER A 1105 27.11 12.28 29.21
N MET A 1106 26.48 13.45 29.31
CA MET A 1106 26.94 14.58 30.14
C MET A 1106 26.95 14.21 31.63
N THR A 1107 25.80 13.77 32.15
CA THR A 1107 25.62 13.39 33.57
C THR A 1107 26.46 12.17 33.93
N CYS A 1108 26.57 11.17 33.04
CA CYS A 1108 27.41 10.00 33.27
C CYS A 1108 28.89 10.39 33.42
N TYR A 1109 29.43 11.22 32.50
CA TYR A 1109 30.82 11.68 32.60
C TYR A 1109 31.07 12.51 33.85
N MET A 1110 30.18 13.45 34.15
CA MET A 1110 30.32 14.32 35.33
C MET A 1110 30.26 13.50 36.63
N ASN A 1111 29.39 12.50 36.70
CA ASN A 1111 29.27 11.62 37.86
C ASN A 1111 30.50 10.71 38.03
N GLU A 1112 31.05 10.18 36.93
CA GLU A 1112 32.21 9.28 36.95
C GLU A 1112 33.52 10.01 37.27
N THR A 1113 33.70 11.23 36.76
CA THR A 1113 34.97 11.98 36.84
C THR A 1113 34.98 13.11 37.87
N GLY A 1114 33.81 13.61 38.28
CA GLY A 1114 33.68 14.81 39.10
C GLY A 1114 34.01 16.14 38.36
N ASP A 1115 34.11 16.11 37.03
CA ASP A 1115 34.42 17.29 36.22
C ASP A 1115 33.21 18.25 36.09
N SER A 1116 33.50 19.49 35.67
CA SER A 1116 32.51 20.52 35.36
C SER A 1116 31.71 20.20 34.09
N GLU A 1117 30.53 20.80 33.94
CA GLU A 1117 29.74 20.71 32.70
C GLU A 1117 30.56 21.13 31.46
N GLU A 1118 31.33 22.21 31.56
CA GLU A 1118 32.17 22.66 30.44
C GLU A 1118 33.31 21.67 30.14
N GLY A 1119 33.84 20.99 31.16
CA GLY A 1119 34.79 19.89 31.01
C GLY A 1119 34.17 18.70 30.27
N ALA A 1120 32.97 18.29 30.68
CA ALA A 1120 32.18 17.24 30.04
C ALA A 1120 31.87 17.57 28.57
N ARG A 1121 31.40 18.79 28.27
CA ARG A 1121 31.15 19.26 26.89
C ARG A 1121 32.41 19.18 26.03
N ARG A 1122 33.56 19.56 26.59
CA ARG A 1122 34.85 19.49 25.87
C ARG A 1122 35.26 18.05 25.59
N TYR A 1123 35.12 17.16 26.58
CA TYR A 1123 35.42 15.74 26.41
C TYR A 1123 34.52 15.09 25.35
N LEU A 1124 33.21 15.29 25.42
CA LEU A 1124 32.26 14.72 24.47
C LEU A 1124 32.47 15.24 23.04
N ARG A 1125 32.87 16.50 22.87
CA ARG A 1125 33.30 17.03 21.56
C ARG A 1125 34.55 16.32 21.02
N SER A 1126 35.51 15.98 21.89
CA SER A 1126 36.68 15.20 21.44
C SER A 1126 36.32 13.78 21.01
N VAL A 1127 35.29 13.17 21.62
CA VAL A 1127 34.76 11.87 21.18
C VAL A 1127 34.09 11.97 19.81
N ILE A 1128 33.36 13.06 19.54
CA ILE A 1128 32.83 13.36 18.20
C ILE A 1128 33.98 13.51 17.18
N ASP A 1129 35.05 14.23 17.53
CA ASP A 1129 36.19 14.43 16.65
C ASP A 1129 36.88 13.10 16.30
N GLU A 1130 37.03 12.20 17.27
CA GLU A 1130 37.59 10.86 17.06
C GLU A 1130 36.67 10.00 16.17
N ALA A 1131 35.35 10.05 16.38
CA ALA A 1131 34.41 9.36 15.53
C ALA A 1131 34.48 9.85 14.06
N TRP A 1132 34.66 11.15 13.84
CA TRP A 1132 34.89 11.72 12.51
C TRP A 1132 36.17 11.19 11.86
N LYS A 1133 37.27 11.08 12.60
CA LYS A 1133 38.53 10.49 12.11
C LYS A 1133 38.33 9.05 11.63
N ASN A 1134 37.60 8.24 12.40
CA ASN A 1134 37.37 6.84 12.04
C ASN A 1134 36.53 6.71 10.76
N MET A 1135 35.50 7.57 10.59
CA MET A 1135 34.72 7.61 9.35
C MET A 1135 35.56 8.13 8.16
N ASN A 1136 36.40 9.15 8.38
CA ASN A 1136 37.31 9.66 7.34
C ASN A 1136 38.30 8.59 6.89
N ARG A 1137 38.79 7.76 7.81
CA ARG A 1137 39.61 6.59 7.48
C ARG A 1137 38.85 5.62 6.58
N CYS A 1138 37.60 5.28 6.93
CA CYS A 1138 36.76 4.39 6.12
C CYS A 1138 36.46 4.96 4.72
N LEU A 1139 36.42 6.29 4.57
CA LEU A 1139 36.18 6.95 3.29
C LEU A 1139 37.36 6.84 2.32
N VAL A 1140 38.59 6.82 2.84
CA VAL A 1140 39.82 7.00 2.04
C VAL A 1140 40.66 5.73 1.93
N MET A 1141 40.50 4.78 2.87
CA MET A 1141 41.15 3.48 2.87
C MET A 1141 40.22 2.39 2.32
N ASP A 1142 40.77 1.21 2.00
CA ASP A 1142 39.96 0.06 1.57
C ASP A 1142 38.92 -0.29 2.64
N SER A 1143 37.65 -0.22 2.25
CA SER A 1143 36.48 -0.51 3.10
C SER A 1143 35.73 -1.70 2.53
N THR A 1144 35.08 -2.47 3.40
CA THR A 1144 34.20 -3.58 3.00
C THR A 1144 32.88 -3.09 2.39
N PHE A 1145 32.57 -1.81 2.56
CA PHE A 1145 31.32 -1.20 2.08
C PHE A 1145 31.54 -0.36 0.82
N ASP A 1146 30.53 -0.33 -0.04
CA ASP A 1146 30.51 0.52 -1.21
C ASP A 1146 30.48 2.01 -0.84
N LYS A 1147 31.07 2.84 -1.72
CA LYS A 1147 31.18 4.30 -1.52
C LYS A 1147 29.85 4.97 -1.21
N SER A 1148 28.76 4.53 -1.85
CA SER A 1148 27.43 5.13 -1.63
C SER A 1148 26.91 4.85 -0.23
N PHE A 1149 27.18 3.67 0.35
CA PHE A 1149 26.79 3.37 1.73
C PHE A 1149 27.66 4.12 2.74
N ILE A 1150 28.97 4.26 2.45
CA ILE A 1150 29.87 5.10 3.27
C ILE A 1150 29.34 6.54 3.31
N GLU A 1151 28.96 7.10 2.16
CA GLU A 1151 28.38 8.44 2.07
C GLU A 1151 27.10 8.56 2.91
N VAL A 1152 26.20 7.56 2.86
CA VAL A 1152 24.99 7.50 3.68
C VAL A 1152 25.32 7.48 5.18
N ALA A 1153 26.32 6.71 5.60
CA ALA A 1153 26.78 6.69 6.99
C ALA A 1153 27.36 8.04 7.44
N MET A 1154 28.12 8.72 6.58
CA MET A 1154 28.60 10.08 6.86
C MET A 1154 27.45 11.08 6.90
N ASN A 1155 26.47 10.95 6.01
CA ASN A 1155 25.31 11.83 5.96
C ASN A 1155 24.43 11.73 7.21
N LEU A 1156 24.31 10.54 7.82
CA LEU A 1156 23.68 10.38 9.13
C LEU A 1156 24.37 11.25 10.20
N ALA A 1157 25.70 11.21 10.27
CA ALA A 1157 26.46 12.03 11.22
C ALA A 1157 26.26 13.53 10.95
N ARG A 1158 26.27 13.94 9.68
CA ARG A 1158 26.04 15.34 9.24
C ARG A 1158 24.66 15.84 9.67
N ILE A 1159 23.62 15.07 9.38
CA ILE A 1159 22.25 15.49 9.68
C ILE A 1159 21.99 15.50 11.19
N ALA A 1160 22.62 14.61 11.96
CA ALA A 1160 22.51 14.63 13.41
C ALA A 1160 23.13 15.90 14.00
N GLN A 1161 24.39 16.22 13.65
CA GLN A 1161 25.03 17.45 14.11
C GLN A 1161 24.26 18.71 13.67
N PHE A 1162 23.72 18.70 12.45
CA PHE A 1162 22.93 19.82 11.94
C PHE A 1162 21.61 20.02 12.69
N THR A 1163 20.89 18.93 12.96
CA THR A 1163 19.59 18.96 13.65
C THR A 1163 19.74 19.45 15.09
N TYR A 1164 20.78 18.99 15.80
CA TYR A 1164 21.01 19.32 17.21
C TYR A 1164 21.92 20.54 17.45
N GLN A 1165 22.36 21.23 16.40
CA GLN A 1165 23.29 22.36 16.49
C GLN A 1165 22.83 23.49 17.43
N HIS A 1166 21.51 23.68 17.58
CA HIS A 1166 20.93 24.81 18.28
C HIS A 1166 19.80 24.41 19.26
N GLY A 1167 19.82 23.16 19.75
CA GLY A 1167 18.77 22.58 20.57
C GLY A 1167 18.10 21.38 19.89
N ASP A 1168 16.99 20.89 20.45
CA ASP A 1168 16.27 19.74 19.92
C ASP A 1168 15.44 20.08 18.66
N GLY A 1169 16.07 19.92 17.49
CA GLY A 1169 15.42 20.15 16.19
C GLY A 1169 14.43 19.07 15.75
N HIS A 1170 14.28 17.96 16.48
CA HIS A 1170 13.39 16.84 16.12
C HIS A 1170 12.20 16.69 17.08
N GLY A 1171 12.46 16.54 18.38
CA GLY A 1171 11.41 16.36 19.39
C GLY A 1171 10.66 17.67 19.69
N ARG A 1172 11.40 18.78 19.78
CA ARG A 1172 10.89 20.12 20.12
C ARG A 1172 11.29 21.20 19.08
N PRO A 1173 10.94 21.01 17.79
CA PRO A 1173 11.39 21.89 16.73
C PRO A 1173 10.94 23.34 16.95
N ASP A 1174 11.90 24.26 16.96
CA ASP A 1174 11.67 25.69 17.09
C ASP A 1174 11.42 26.38 15.73
N ASN A 1175 11.25 27.70 15.75
CA ASN A 1175 11.06 28.48 14.51
C ASN A 1175 12.27 28.38 13.56
N ARG A 1176 13.49 28.18 14.08
CA ARG A 1176 14.69 28.00 13.26
C ARG A 1176 14.65 26.66 12.52
N SER A 1177 14.30 25.58 13.22
CA SER A 1177 14.12 24.23 12.68
C SER A 1177 13.03 24.22 11.60
N LYS A 1178 11.88 24.84 11.89
CA LYS A 1178 10.80 25.04 10.91
C LYS A 1178 11.26 25.81 9.67
N GLY A 1179 12.06 26.87 9.85
CA GLY A 1179 12.61 27.66 8.74
C GLY A 1179 13.56 26.86 7.85
N ARG A 1180 14.38 25.98 8.44
CA ARG A 1180 15.29 25.07 7.71
C ARG A 1180 14.51 24.05 6.87
N ILE A 1181 13.46 23.45 7.41
CA ILE A 1181 12.61 22.51 6.67
C ILE A 1181 11.88 23.23 5.53
N LYS A 1182 11.33 24.43 5.79
CA LYS A 1182 10.64 25.24 4.77
C LYS A 1182 11.55 25.58 3.59
N SER A 1183 12.79 26.00 3.85
CA SER A 1183 13.70 26.39 2.76
C SER A 1183 14.09 25.23 1.84
N LEU A 1184 14.02 23.98 2.33
CA LEU A 1184 14.30 22.79 1.53
C LEU A 1184 13.07 22.18 0.87
N LEU A 1185 11.94 22.16 1.57
CA LEU A 1185 10.76 21.40 1.15
C LEU A 1185 9.59 22.25 0.66
N VAL A 1186 9.57 23.55 0.96
CA VAL A 1186 8.38 24.40 0.71
C VAL A 1186 8.72 25.56 -0.20
N ASP A 1187 9.78 26.31 0.10
CA ASP A 1187 10.10 27.57 -0.58
C ASP A 1187 11.00 27.30 -1.80
N PRO A 1188 10.49 27.42 -3.04
CA PRO A 1188 11.31 27.25 -4.23
C PRO A 1188 12.26 28.43 -4.42
N ILE A 1189 13.38 28.18 -5.07
CA ILE A 1189 14.33 29.24 -5.45
C ILE A 1189 13.76 30.02 -6.63
N PRO A 1190 13.70 31.37 -6.58
CA PRO A 1190 13.21 32.16 -7.71
C PRO A 1190 14.01 31.92 -8.99
N VAL A 1191 13.31 31.54 -10.07
CA VAL A 1191 13.85 31.32 -11.41
C VAL A 1191 13.20 32.28 -12.40
N ASN A 1192 14.00 32.91 -13.26
CA ASN A 1192 13.50 33.73 -14.35
C ASN A 1192 13.17 32.82 -15.53
N VAL A 1193 11.93 32.33 -15.61
CA VAL A 1193 11.46 31.59 -16.78
C VAL A 1193 11.01 32.61 -17.83
N PRO A 1194 11.57 32.64 -19.05
CA PRO A 1194 11.02 33.45 -20.12
C PRO A 1194 9.60 32.94 -20.43
N THR A 1195 8.61 33.83 -20.33
CA THR A 1195 7.22 33.57 -20.76
C THR A 1195 7.13 33.33 -22.26
#